data_AF-A0A357AQA1-F1
#
_entry.id   AF-A0A357AQA1-F1
#
_cell.length_a   1.000
_cell.length_b   1.000
_cell.length_c   1.000
_cell.angle_alpha   90.00
_cell.angle_beta   90.00
_cell.angle_gamma   90.00
#
_symmetry.space_group_name_H-M   'P 1'
#
loop_
_entity.id
_entity.type
_entity.pdbx_description
1 polymer ?
#
loop_
_entity_poly.entity_id
_entity_poly.type
_entity_poly.pdbx_seq_one_letter_code
_entity_poly.pdbx_strand_id
1 'polypeptide(L)'
;MNRDDSILDILREREKELNCLYKIDEILSNHQLSISEIFDEIVKIMPIGWRFPELCHVKIVFNNSCYQTPNFRSSSISDKCNIKANNKVVGNIEIVYVEDVPRTREGYFLEKESKLIKNIADRIGQMVVYRQMCSVMDGWELSKHQPEASKSFEEWEIIVDFLRHTNPDTLLHICRKLINYLLLVGINEASDVLNNSVIIKNSDEGYTNYPTLIEPLEDVSCICEKAFILAQKHLSNDAITMKVKQWIQEEKAYSLIKAIGSVSPSLRNIIEEIQKYHKVIKSNDIVYSPQERWIAVGLIHHFLSDRSEFVNIAKQYIGCKDFFDITNRIIIPIESQGRIGGKGSGLFLAQKILEKESENFPLLDSIKVPKTWHIVTDAITEFLQYNNLEELNEQKYKELQEIRIEYPNIVQLVKSSRLPPEIIKSLSVALDDFGEVPIIVRSSSMLEDQIGAGFSGKYKSLFLANQGSKQKRLEALEDAVLEVYASVFSADPIQYRKERGLLDIHEEMGIMIQEVVGRKVGKYFFPNFSGVAFSNNEYRWSPRIKREDGLVRMVPGLGTRAVDRLTDDFPVLISPGQPGIRVNIVPEERKRYSPKKMDVINLEEEQFETVDISSILREYGDQIHDIDKMVSIFELNHIRDANKFEIDFRKDDLVVTFDRVLSESPYIKQISMILKTLKEKIGMPVDIEFASDGQQLYLLQCRPQSFVTDKAPAPIPKDIPDKDIIFSADRYVSNGVIGNISHIVYVDPEEYNKVDELEDLNHIGKVVGMLNSVLPRRQFILIGPGRWGSRGDIKLGVKVTYADICNTAVLIEVARKKTGYLPELSFGTHFFQDLVEANIYYLPLYPDEEGIIFNAAFLSRQKNILKEIFPKYQFLEDVVKVISIPESTYGKVLKIQMNAEL
;
A
#
# COMPACT_ATOMS: atom_id res chain seq x y z
N MET A 1 -58.55 -11.51 -1.85
CA MET A 1 -57.49 -10.49 -1.91
C MET A 1 -56.32 -11.03 -1.13
N ASN A 2 -55.21 -11.27 -1.83
CA ASN A 2 -54.04 -11.99 -1.34
C ASN A 2 -53.30 -11.18 -0.27
N ARG A 3 -52.75 -11.86 0.74
CA ARG A 3 -51.96 -11.25 1.82
C ARG A 3 -50.70 -10.52 1.32
N ASP A 4 -50.17 -10.96 0.18
CA ASP A 4 -48.96 -10.40 -0.42
C ASP A 4 -49.20 -9.04 -1.11
N ASP A 5 -50.36 -8.85 -1.74
CA ASP A 5 -50.75 -7.56 -2.35
C ASP A 5 -50.84 -6.45 -1.28
N SER A 6 -51.29 -6.80 -0.07
CA SER A 6 -51.40 -5.87 1.06
C SER A 6 -50.05 -5.38 1.59
N ILE A 7 -48.98 -6.18 1.49
CA ILE A 7 -47.64 -5.80 2.00
C ILE A 7 -46.94 -4.90 0.97
N LEU A 8 -47.05 -5.24 -0.32
CA LEU A 8 -46.53 -4.43 -1.42
C LEU A 8 -47.17 -3.03 -1.46
N ASP A 9 -48.47 -2.93 -1.22
CA ASP A 9 -49.16 -1.63 -1.14
C ASP A 9 -48.69 -0.81 0.08
N ILE A 10 -48.45 -1.45 1.24
CA ILE A 10 -47.92 -0.76 2.42
C ILE A 10 -46.50 -0.22 2.17
N LEU A 11 -45.65 -0.98 1.47
CA LEU A 11 -44.30 -0.58 1.12
C LEU A 11 -44.30 0.57 0.11
N ARG A 12 -45.15 0.51 -0.93
CA ARG A 12 -45.30 1.59 -1.93
C ARG A 12 -45.80 2.90 -1.31
N GLU A 13 -46.79 2.85 -0.43
CA GLU A 13 -47.27 4.06 0.26
C GLU A 13 -46.19 4.64 1.20
N ARG A 14 -45.34 3.78 1.79
CA ARG A 14 -44.22 4.23 2.63
C ARG A 14 -43.06 4.80 1.81
N GLU A 15 -42.81 4.27 0.62
CA GLU A 15 -41.85 4.82 -0.34
C GLU A 15 -42.28 6.22 -0.81
N LYS A 16 -43.56 6.41 -1.15
CA LYS A 16 -44.13 7.73 -1.50
C LYS A 16 -43.98 8.75 -0.37
N GLU A 17 -44.30 8.35 0.87
CA GLU A 17 -44.15 9.18 2.06
C GLU A 17 -42.70 9.64 2.25
N LEU A 18 -41.75 8.71 2.19
CA LEU A 18 -40.32 9.00 2.37
C LEU A 18 -39.73 9.85 1.24
N ASN A 19 -40.11 9.56 -0.01
CA ASN A 19 -39.66 10.33 -1.18
C ASN A 19 -40.19 11.77 -1.13
N CYS A 20 -41.45 11.97 -0.74
CA CYS A 20 -42.04 13.29 -0.52
C CYS A 20 -41.28 14.08 0.55
N LEU A 21 -41.02 13.47 1.72
CA LEU A 21 -40.26 14.11 2.80
C LEU A 21 -38.82 14.46 2.38
N TYR A 22 -38.12 13.55 1.70
CA TYR A 22 -36.75 13.77 1.26
C TYR A 22 -36.64 14.98 0.31
N LYS A 23 -37.53 15.06 -0.68
CA LYS A 23 -37.56 16.19 -1.63
C LYS A 23 -37.94 17.51 -0.97
N ILE A 24 -38.88 17.48 -0.02
CA ILE A 24 -39.24 18.68 0.75
C ILE A 24 -38.05 19.14 1.60
N ASP A 25 -37.29 18.23 2.22
CA ASP A 25 -36.08 18.56 2.98
C ASP A 25 -34.97 19.16 2.10
N GLU A 26 -34.82 18.67 0.88
CA GLU A 26 -33.89 19.24 -0.11
C GLU A 26 -34.26 20.68 -0.48
N ILE A 27 -35.56 20.95 -0.73
CA ILE A 27 -36.04 22.32 -1.01
C ILE A 27 -35.83 23.22 0.21
N LEU A 28 -36.25 22.77 1.39
CA LEU A 28 -36.15 23.56 2.61
C LEU A 28 -34.69 23.89 2.93
N SER A 29 -33.76 22.97 2.69
CA SER A 29 -32.32 23.16 2.93
C SER A 29 -31.63 24.06 1.90
N ASN A 30 -32.32 24.54 0.86
CA ASN A 30 -31.75 25.46 -0.13
C ASN A 30 -31.85 26.92 0.34
N HIS A 31 -30.70 27.48 0.72
CA HIS A 31 -30.59 28.83 1.30
C HIS A 31 -30.58 29.94 0.24
N GLN A 32 -30.50 29.59 -1.06
CA GLN A 32 -30.48 30.57 -2.16
C GLN A 32 -31.89 30.97 -2.64
N LEU A 33 -32.90 30.13 -2.41
CA LEU A 33 -34.29 30.40 -2.79
C LEU A 33 -34.94 31.36 -1.80
N SER A 34 -35.86 32.21 -2.26
CA SER A 34 -36.75 32.99 -1.40
C SER A 34 -37.83 32.11 -0.75
N ILE A 35 -38.47 32.61 0.32
CA ILE A 35 -39.57 31.88 0.98
C ILE A 35 -40.72 31.60 0.01
N SER A 36 -41.01 32.54 -0.89
CA SER A 36 -42.04 32.39 -1.91
C SER A 36 -41.72 31.26 -2.90
N GLU A 37 -40.48 31.22 -3.41
CA GLU A 37 -40.03 30.16 -4.32
C GLU A 37 -40.04 28.78 -3.66
N ILE A 38 -39.67 28.71 -2.37
CA ILE A 38 -39.77 27.46 -1.59
C ILE A 38 -41.21 26.97 -1.52
N PHE A 39 -42.17 27.84 -1.22
CA PHE A 39 -43.57 27.42 -1.14
C PHE A 39 -44.14 27.03 -2.49
N ASP A 40 -43.75 27.69 -3.57
CA ASP A 40 -44.13 27.30 -4.93
C ASP A 40 -43.61 25.91 -5.31
N GLU A 41 -42.38 25.55 -4.89
CA GLU A 41 -41.83 24.22 -5.12
C GLU A 41 -42.45 23.15 -4.21
N ILE A 42 -42.65 23.45 -2.91
CA ILE A 42 -43.27 22.51 -1.97
C ILE A 42 -44.66 22.11 -2.45
N VAL A 43 -45.46 23.08 -2.88
CA VAL A 43 -46.84 22.83 -3.33
C VAL A 43 -46.88 21.92 -4.56
N LYS A 44 -45.87 21.96 -5.44
CA LYS A 44 -45.76 21.03 -6.60
C LYS A 44 -45.37 19.62 -6.18
N ILE A 45 -44.54 19.48 -5.13
CA ILE A 45 -44.01 18.19 -4.70
C ILE A 45 -44.99 17.46 -3.79
N MET A 46 -45.66 18.15 -2.87
CA MET A 46 -46.50 17.52 -1.86
C MET A 46 -47.48 16.46 -2.40
N PRO A 47 -48.20 16.64 -3.53
CA PRO A 47 -49.13 15.64 -4.06
C PRO A 47 -48.56 14.22 -4.17
N ILE A 48 -47.27 14.04 -4.46
CA ILE A 48 -46.65 12.71 -4.64
C ILE A 48 -46.68 11.84 -3.37
N GLY A 49 -46.80 12.47 -2.19
CA GLY A 49 -46.87 11.80 -0.89
C GLY A 49 -48.26 11.28 -0.52
N TRP A 50 -49.27 11.56 -1.34
CA TRP A 50 -50.66 11.14 -1.10
C TRP A 50 -51.02 9.95 -1.97
N ARG A 51 -52.06 9.22 -1.54
CA ARG A 51 -52.54 7.98 -2.15
C ARG A 51 -52.94 8.18 -3.62
N PHE A 52 -53.53 9.33 -3.93
CA PHE A 52 -53.93 9.72 -5.30
C PHE A 52 -53.25 11.04 -5.71
N PRO A 53 -51.96 11.03 -6.10
CA PRO A 53 -51.21 12.25 -6.42
C PRO A 53 -51.86 13.12 -7.50
N GLU A 54 -52.40 12.50 -8.54
CA GLU A 54 -53.04 13.18 -9.68
C GLU A 54 -54.31 13.95 -9.29
N LEU A 55 -54.96 13.57 -8.19
CA LEU A 55 -56.19 14.17 -7.68
C LEU A 55 -55.93 15.08 -6.48
N CYS A 56 -54.71 15.05 -5.94
CA CYS A 56 -54.31 15.75 -4.73
C CYS A 56 -53.84 17.17 -5.07
N HIS A 57 -54.55 18.17 -4.57
CA HIS A 57 -54.16 19.56 -4.71
C HIS A 57 -53.83 20.15 -3.35
N VAL A 58 -52.82 21.03 -3.33
CA VAL A 58 -52.25 21.57 -2.10
C VAL A 58 -52.31 23.08 -2.16
N LYS A 59 -52.59 23.69 -1.00
CA LYS A 59 -52.58 25.13 -0.78
C LYS A 59 -51.85 25.43 0.52
N ILE A 60 -50.88 26.34 0.45
CA ILE A 60 -50.17 26.88 1.60
C ILE A 60 -50.54 28.35 1.74
N VAL A 61 -51.00 28.73 2.93
CA VAL A 61 -51.23 30.13 3.31
C VAL A 61 -50.17 30.53 4.32
N PHE A 62 -49.39 31.57 4.03
CA PHE A 62 -48.33 32.07 4.91
C PHE A 62 -48.26 33.59 4.86
N ASN A 63 -48.35 34.28 6.00
CA ASN A 63 -48.32 35.75 6.11
C ASN A 63 -49.17 36.48 5.04
N ASN A 64 -50.45 36.10 4.90
CA ASN A 64 -51.40 36.61 3.89
C ASN A 64 -51.07 36.33 2.42
N SER A 65 -50.02 35.55 2.12
CA SER A 65 -49.73 35.06 0.77
C SER A 65 -50.24 33.63 0.60
N CYS A 66 -50.71 33.29 -0.60
CA CYS A 66 -51.31 32.00 -0.92
C CYS A 66 -50.56 31.35 -2.08
N TYR A 67 -50.10 30.12 -1.87
CA TYR A 67 -49.37 29.29 -2.83
C TYR A 67 -50.18 28.02 -3.07
N GLN A 68 -50.46 27.66 -4.31
CA GLN A 68 -51.38 26.56 -4.62
C GLN A 68 -51.01 25.83 -5.91
N THR A 69 -51.36 24.54 -5.99
CA THR A 69 -51.16 23.77 -7.23
C THR A 69 -52.03 24.35 -8.35
N PRO A 70 -51.61 24.20 -9.62
CA PRO A 70 -52.46 24.55 -10.76
C PRO A 70 -53.83 23.86 -10.64
N ASN A 71 -54.92 24.60 -10.92
CA ASN A 71 -56.30 24.11 -10.85
C ASN A 71 -56.83 23.72 -9.45
N PHE A 72 -56.24 24.21 -8.36
CA PHE A 72 -56.78 24.04 -7.01
C PHE A 72 -58.27 24.46 -6.92
N ARG A 73 -59.13 23.58 -6.41
CA ARG A 73 -60.54 23.85 -6.11
C ARG A 73 -60.86 23.32 -4.72
N SER A 74 -61.54 24.13 -3.91
CA SER A 74 -62.03 23.67 -2.61
C SER A 74 -63.00 22.51 -2.80
N SER A 75 -62.78 21.44 -2.02
CA SER A 75 -63.58 20.21 -2.03
C SER A 75 -64.09 19.92 -0.62
N SER A 76 -65.18 19.17 -0.50
CA SER A 76 -65.62 18.62 0.79
C SER A 76 -64.65 17.57 1.35
N ILE A 77 -63.73 17.06 0.51
CA ILE A 77 -62.68 16.12 0.88
C ILE A 77 -61.38 16.91 1.08
N SER A 78 -61.14 17.39 2.30
CA SER A 78 -59.97 18.22 2.65
C SER A 78 -59.34 17.86 4.00
N ASP A 79 -58.02 17.97 4.12
CA ASP A 79 -57.28 17.93 5.39
C ASP A 79 -56.48 19.24 5.57
N LYS A 80 -56.34 19.71 6.82
CA LYS A 80 -55.73 21.01 7.15
C LYS A 80 -54.79 20.91 8.35
N CYS A 81 -53.61 21.51 8.22
CA CYS A 81 -52.64 21.62 9.31
C CYS A 81 -52.10 23.04 9.46
N ASN A 82 -52.00 23.53 10.70
CA ASN A 82 -51.46 24.85 10.98
C ASN A 82 -49.92 24.83 10.96
N ILE A 83 -49.31 25.80 10.30
CA ILE A 83 -47.87 26.06 10.34
C ILE A 83 -47.60 26.94 11.57
N LYS A 84 -46.71 26.47 12.45
CA LYS A 84 -46.32 27.19 13.67
C LYS A 84 -44.84 27.57 13.64
N ALA A 85 -44.54 28.84 13.88
CA ALA A 85 -43.18 29.34 14.12
C ALA A 85 -43.13 29.97 15.52
N ASN A 86 -42.17 29.57 16.37
CA ASN A 86 -42.08 29.99 17.78
C ASN A 86 -43.42 29.88 18.53
N ASN A 87 -44.12 28.74 18.37
CA ASN A 87 -45.46 28.50 18.92
C ASN A 87 -46.58 29.45 18.49
N LYS A 88 -46.35 30.38 17.54
CA LYS A 88 -47.39 31.21 16.91
C LYS A 88 -47.82 30.61 15.59
N VAL A 89 -49.12 30.62 15.31
CA VAL A 89 -49.65 30.20 14.00
C VAL A 89 -49.31 31.29 12.99
N VAL A 90 -48.47 30.95 12.01
CA VAL A 90 -47.99 31.85 10.94
C VAL A 90 -48.60 31.52 9.57
N GLY A 91 -49.27 30.38 9.48
CA GLY A 91 -49.88 29.89 8.25
C GLY A 91 -50.63 28.58 8.42
N ASN A 92 -51.08 28.01 7.31
CA ASN A 92 -51.64 26.66 7.25
C ASN A 92 -51.37 25.99 5.89
N ILE A 93 -51.41 24.67 5.90
CA ILE A 93 -51.42 23.81 4.73
C ILE A 93 -52.81 23.20 4.62
N GLU A 94 -53.40 23.26 3.44
CA GLU A 94 -54.68 22.65 3.06
C GLU A 94 -54.44 21.69 1.90
N ILE A 95 -54.93 20.46 2.04
CA ILE A 95 -54.85 19.41 1.03
C ILE A 95 -56.26 18.99 0.66
N VAL A 96 -56.54 18.85 -0.64
CA VAL A 96 -57.87 18.52 -1.16
C VAL A 96 -57.79 17.45 -2.24
N TYR A 97 -58.79 16.57 -2.28
CA TYR A 97 -59.06 15.72 -3.44
C TYR A 97 -60.18 16.36 -4.28
N VAL A 98 -59.87 16.69 -5.54
CA VAL A 98 -60.79 17.44 -6.43
C VAL A 98 -61.87 16.57 -7.08
N GLU A 99 -61.67 15.25 -7.07
CA GLU A 99 -62.64 14.24 -7.52
C GLU A 99 -62.99 13.30 -6.35
N ASP A 100 -64.06 12.52 -6.53
CA ASP A 100 -64.51 11.58 -5.51
C ASP A 100 -63.53 10.40 -5.39
N VAL A 101 -63.00 10.17 -4.19
CA VAL A 101 -62.00 9.13 -3.91
C VAL A 101 -62.55 8.08 -2.95
N PRO A 102 -62.20 6.78 -3.09
CA PRO A 102 -62.76 5.72 -2.26
C PRO A 102 -62.46 5.91 -0.76
N ARG A 103 -63.51 6.07 0.04
CA ARG A 103 -63.41 6.18 1.50
C ARG A 103 -62.93 4.86 2.11
N THR A 104 -61.87 4.93 2.92
CA THR A 104 -61.35 3.79 3.69
C THR A 104 -61.95 3.76 5.09
N ARG A 105 -61.55 2.77 5.92
CA ARG A 105 -61.91 2.74 7.35
C ARG A 105 -61.36 3.93 8.14
N GLU A 106 -60.30 4.57 7.65
CA GLU A 106 -59.62 5.71 8.27
C GLU A 106 -60.19 7.07 7.79
N GLY A 107 -61.05 7.06 6.76
CA GLY A 107 -61.58 8.27 6.14
C GLY A 107 -61.16 8.40 4.68
N TYR A 108 -61.16 9.63 4.15
CA TYR A 108 -60.66 9.91 2.80
C TYR A 108 -59.13 10.04 2.76
N PHE A 109 -58.51 10.40 3.88
CA PHE A 109 -57.07 10.42 4.09
C PHE A 109 -56.68 9.31 5.07
N LEU A 110 -55.52 8.69 4.85
CA LEU A 110 -54.92 7.69 5.74
C LEU A 110 -54.29 8.39 6.95
N GLU A 111 -54.21 7.70 8.10
CA GLU A 111 -53.56 8.27 9.30
C GLU A 111 -52.11 8.72 9.04
N LYS A 112 -51.41 8.02 8.13
CA LYS A 112 -50.05 8.37 7.70
C LYS A 112 -50.01 9.67 6.89
N GLU A 113 -51.01 9.93 6.04
CA GLU A 113 -51.10 11.17 5.26
C GLU A 113 -51.35 12.37 6.18
N SER A 114 -52.21 12.21 7.20
CA SER A 114 -52.42 13.25 8.22
C SER A 114 -51.20 13.47 9.12
N LYS A 115 -50.35 12.44 9.33
CA LYS A 115 -49.03 12.61 9.96
C LYS A 115 -48.04 13.32 9.03
N LEU A 116 -48.07 13.01 7.74
CA LEU A 116 -47.19 13.61 6.73
C LEU A 116 -47.42 15.12 6.61
N ILE A 117 -48.67 15.59 6.47
CA ILE A 117 -48.97 17.03 6.42
C ILE A 117 -48.50 17.76 7.70
N LYS A 118 -48.62 17.12 8.86
CA LYS A 118 -48.14 17.66 10.13
C LYS A 118 -46.62 17.78 10.16
N ASN A 119 -45.91 16.72 9.76
CA ASN A 119 -44.44 16.73 9.68
C ASN A 119 -43.93 17.81 8.73
N ILE A 120 -44.59 18.01 7.58
CA ILE A 120 -44.25 19.07 6.63
C ILE A 120 -44.52 20.45 7.22
N ALA A 121 -45.66 20.64 7.89
CA ALA A 121 -45.99 21.91 8.56
C ALA A 121 -44.98 22.28 9.67
N ASP A 122 -44.53 21.30 10.45
CA ASP A 122 -43.52 21.49 11.49
C ASP A 122 -42.15 21.87 10.88
N ARG A 123 -41.71 21.20 9.80
CA ARG A 123 -40.45 21.51 9.09
C ARG A 123 -40.46 22.89 8.44
N ILE A 124 -41.58 23.28 7.82
CA ILE A 124 -41.77 24.65 7.31
C ILE A 124 -41.67 25.66 8.46
N GLY A 125 -42.30 25.37 9.60
CA GLY A 125 -42.20 26.19 10.81
C GLY A 125 -40.75 26.41 11.27
N GLN A 126 -39.95 25.34 11.30
CA GLN A 126 -38.52 25.40 11.65
C GLN A 126 -37.69 26.23 10.66
N MET A 127 -37.91 26.06 9.35
CA MET A 127 -37.21 26.83 8.32
C MET A 127 -37.51 28.33 8.39
N VAL A 128 -38.75 28.70 8.70
CA VAL A 128 -39.14 30.10 8.89
C VAL A 128 -38.39 30.72 10.09
N VAL A 129 -38.26 29.99 11.20
CA VAL A 129 -37.48 30.44 12.37
C VAL A 129 -36.01 30.59 12.02
N TYR A 130 -35.43 29.61 11.32
CA TYR A 130 -34.03 29.65 10.85
C TYR A 130 -33.72 30.90 10.02
N ARG A 131 -34.56 31.20 9.01
CA ARG A 131 -34.36 32.35 8.13
C ARG A 131 -34.57 33.69 8.82
N GLN A 132 -35.51 33.76 9.76
CA GLN A 132 -35.67 34.94 10.62
C GLN A 132 -34.40 35.18 11.44
N MET A 133 -33.79 34.13 12.01
CA MET A 133 -32.50 34.24 12.70
C MET A 133 -31.37 34.73 11.80
N CYS A 134 -31.17 34.15 10.61
CA CYS A 134 -30.13 34.63 9.68
C CYS A 134 -30.30 36.11 9.32
N SER A 135 -31.53 36.56 9.05
CA SER A 135 -31.79 37.99 8.76
C SER A 135 -31.48 38.92 9.93
N VAL A 136 -31.63 38.44 11.17
CA VAL A 136 -31.27 39.18 12.38
C VAL A 136 -29.75 39.19 12.55
N MET A 137 -29.06 38.08 12.25
CA MET A 137 -27.59 37.98 12.30
C MET A 137 -26.91 38.88 11.27
N ASP A 138 -27.39 38.89 10.01
CA ASP A 138 -26.86 39.74 8.93
C ASP A 138 -27.11 41.24 9.22
N GLY A 139 -28.24 41.56 9.85
CA GLY A 139 -28.53 42.92 10.33
C GLY A 139 -27.61 43.39 11.47
N TRP A 140 -27.10 42.46 12.28
CA TRP A 140 -26.21 42.76 13.40
C TRP A 140 -24.75 42.96 12.99
N GLU A 141 -24.29 42.33 11.90
CA GLU A 141 -22.97 42.62 11.31
C GLU A 141 -22.88 44.06 10.76
N LEU A 142 -23.98 44.60 10.25
CA LEU A 142 -24.09 45.98 9.76
C LEU A 142 -24.22 47.02 10.89
N SER A 143 -24.70 46.63 12.08
CA SER A 143 -24.95 47.54 13.21
C SER A 143 -23.82 47.64 14.23
N LYS A 144 -22.62 47.13 13.95
CA LYS A 144 -21.40 47.24 14.79
C LYS A 144 -20.91 48.69 15.06
N HIS A 145 -21.69 49.72 14.72
CA HIS A 145 -21.30 51.13 14.83
C HIS A 145 -22.18 52.04 15.69
N GLN A 146 -23.17 51.54 16.45
CA GLN A 146 -23.80 52.36 17.49
C GLN A 146 -24.10 51.58 18.77
N PRO A 147 -23.65 52.05 19.95
CA PRO A 147 -23.94 51.42 21.22
C PRO A 147 -25.17 52.08 21.86
N GLU A 148 -26.37 51.54 21.63
CA GLU A 148 -27.51 51.88 22.50
C GLU A 148 -28.37 50.66 22.87
N ALA A 149 -28.38 50.42 24.18
CA ALA A 149 -29.35 49.73 25.02
C ALA A 149 -30.50 48.95 24.35
N SER A 150 -30.22 47.70 23.99
CA SER A 150 -31.20 46.61 24.09
C SER A 150 -30.43 45.37 24.56
N LYS A 151 -31.05 44.50 25.38
CA LYS A 151 -30.41 43.29 25.94
C LYS A 151 -29.68 42.52 24.82
N SER A 152 -28.35 42.60 24.78
CA SER A 152 -27.54 41.90 23.81
C SER A 152 -27.48 40.43 24.22
N PHE A 153 -28.15 39.56 23.48
CA PHE A 153 -27.89 38.12 23.60
C PHE A 153 -26.47 37.86 23.11
N GLU A 154 -25.70 37.12 23.91
CA GLU A 154 -24.33 36.73 23.61
C GLU A 154 -24.32 35.71 22.46
N GLU A 155 -23.26 35.70 21.62
CA GLU A 155 -23.24 34.90 20.38
C GLU A 155 -23.48 33.40 20.63
N TRP A 156 -22.90 32.85 21.70
CA TRP A 156 -23.12 31.44 22.06
C TRP A 156 -24.53 31.16 22.59
N GLU A 157 -25.22 32.12 23.23
CA GLU A 157 -26.60 31.94 23.69
C GLU A 157 -27.53 31.73 22.50
N ILE A 158 -27.31 32.47 21.41
CA ILE A 158 -28.03 32.32 20.14
C ILE A 158 -27.77 30.93 19.54
N ILE A 159 -26.51 30.48 19.53
CA ILE A 159 -26.13 29.17 19.00
C ILE A 159 -26.78 28.04 19.83
N VAL A 160 -26.77 28.16 21.16
CA VAL A 160 -27.39 27.18 22.06
C VAL A 160 -28.90 27.14 21.91
N ASP A 161 -29.55 28.31 21.83
CA ASP A 161 -31.00 28.40 21.62
C ASP A 161 -31.40 27.84 20.24
N PHE A 162 -30.60 28.10 19.21
CA PHE A 162 -30.78 27.51 17.90
C PHE A 162 -30.69 25.98 17.92
N LEU A 163 -29.63 25.42 18.52
CA LEU A 163 -29.44 23.97 18.63
C LEU A 163 -30.52 23.31 19.48
N ARG A 164 -31.04 23.99 20.51
CA ARG A 164 -32.14 23.51 21.35
C ARG A 164 -33.40 23.20 20.55
N HIS A 165 -33.66 23.97 19.49
CA HIS A 165 -34.84 23.83 18.65
C HIS A 165 -34.60 23.02 17.37
N THR A 166 -33.35 22.92 16.90
CA THR A 166 -33.02 22.25 15.63
C THR A 166 -32.36 20.89 15.79
N ASN A 167 -31.46 20.71 16.76
CA ASN A 167 -30.74 19.47 16.98
C ASN A 167 -30.37 19.30 18.48
N PRO A 168 -31.32 18.85 19.32
CA PRO A 168 -31.12 18.70 20.76
C PRO A 168 -30.06 17.65 21.13
N ASP A 169 -29.81 16.66 20.27
CA ASP A 169 -28.78 15.64 20.48
C ASP A 169 -27.37 16.23 20.39
N THR A 170 -27.12 17.06 19.37
CA THR A 170 -25.86 17.81 19.23
C THR A 170 -25.67 18.79 20.41
N LEU A 171 -26.75 19.43 20.87
CA LEU A 171 -26.68 20.28 22.07
C LEU A 171 -26.26 19.47 23.31
N LEU A 172 -26.86 18.32 23.55
CA LEU A 172 -26.50 17.44 24.67
C LEU A 172 -25.03 16.99 24.58
N HIS A 173 -24.54 16.68 23.37
CA HIS A 173 -23.12 16.33 23.16
C HIS A 173 -22.19 17.49 23.53
N ILE A 174 -22.52 18.71 23.08
CA ILE A 174 -21.80 19.94 23.41
C ILE A 174 -21.81 20.21 24.91
N CYS A 175 -22.96 20.04 25.58
CA CYS A 175 -23.09 20.20 27.03
C CYS A 175 -22.19 19.20 27.78
N ARG A 176 -22.14 17.93 27.36
CA ARG A 176 -21.24 16.92 27.95
C ARG A 176 -19.76 17.30 27.78
N LYS A 177 -19.37 17.79 26.60
CA LYS A 177 -18.00 18.28 26.36
C LYS A 177 -17.67 19.51 27.19
N LEU A 178 -18.63 20.43 27.38
CA LEU A 178 -18.48 21.60 28.23
C LEU A 178 -18.24 21.22 29.68
N ILE A 179 -19.03 20.30 30.23
CA ILE A 179 -18.87 19.78 31.59
C ILE A 179 -17.48 19.17 31.79
N ASN A 180 -17.07 18.30 30.87
CA ASN A 180 -15.73 17.68 30.91
C ASN A 180 -14.60 18.72 30.80
N TYR A 181 -14.78 19.75 29.97
CA TYR A 181 -13.80 20.84 29.85
C TYR A 181 -13.68 21.65 31.15
N LEU A 182 -14.80 21.99 31.79
CA LEU A 182 -14.81 22.69 33.08
C LEU A 182 -14.08 21.87 34.16
N LEU A 183 -14.30 20.56 34.21
CA LEU A 183 -13.55 19.65 35.09
C LEU A 183 -12.04 19.67 34.83
N LEU A 184 -11.62 19.62 33.56
CA LEU A 184 -10.20 19.68 33.17
C LEU A 184 -9.53 21.01 33.54
N VAL A 185 -10.30 22.11 33.57
CA VAL A 185 -9.82 23.44 34.00
C VAL A 185 -9.82 23.58 35.53
N GLY A 186 -10.26 22.55 36.26
CA GLY A 186 -10.21 22.47 37.73
C GLY A 186 -11.50 22.90 38.44
N ILE A 187 -12.60 23.07 37.71
CA ILE A 187 -13.92 23.43 38.25
C ILE A 187 -14.65 22.15 38.63
N ASN A 188 -14.44 21.69 39.86
CA ASN A 188 -14.98 20.42 40.35
C ASN A 188 -16.51 20.43 40.48
N GLU A 189 -17.13 21.61 40.62
CA GLU A 189 -18.59 21.79 40.65
C GLU A 189 -19.26 21.31 39.35
N ALA A 190 -18.51 21.15 38.25
CA ALA A 190 -19.03 20.60 37.01
C ALA A 190 -19.41 19.11 37.13
N SER A 191 -18.84 18.36 38.08
CA SER A 191 -19.19 16.95 38.31
C SER A 191 -20.62 16.79 38.85
N ASP A 192 -21.07 17.77 39.63
CA ASP A 192 -22.43 17.83 40.19
C ASP A 192 -23.49 18.21 39.14
N VAL A 193 -23.08 18.56 37.91
CA VAL A 193 -24.00 18.84 36.80
C VAL A 193 -24.56 17.56 36.19
N LEU A 194 -23.81 16.45 36.25
CA LEU A 194 -24.24 15.13 35.76
C LEU A 194 -24.70 14.20 36.90
N ASN A 195 -24.20 14.40 38.12
CA ASN A 195 -24.48 13.55 39.28
C ASN A 195 -25.34 14.32 40.28
N ASN A 196 -26.38 13.68 40.82
CA ASN A 196 -27.41 14.39 41.60
C ASN A 196 -27.11 14.47 43.12
N SER A 197 -25.97 13.98 43.61
CA SER A 197 -25.60 14.15 45.01
C SER A 197 -24.13 13.88 45.34
N VAL A 198 -23.54 14.83 46.09
CA VAL A 198 -22.48 14.71 47.11
C VAL A 198 -21.45 13.62 46.89
N ILE A 199 -20.25 14.06 46.48
CA ILE A 199 -18.97 13.37 46.57
C ILE A 199 -18.93 12.42 47.79
N ILE A 200 -19.17 11.13 47.57
CA ILE A 200 -18.70 10.09 48.48
C ILE A 200 -17.19 10.02 48.24
N LYS A 201 -16.44 10.75 49.07
CA LYS A 201 -15.00 10.51 49.24
C LYS A 201 -14.83 9.11 49.82
N ASN A 202 -14.73 8.09 48.97
CA ASN A 202 -14.03 6.86 49.29
C ASN A 202 -13.08 6.54 48.15
N SER A 203 -11.80 6.72 48.46
CA SER A 203 -10.65 6.24 47.71
C SER A 203 -10.78 4.74 47.37
N ASP A 204 -10.50 4.38 46.12
CA ASP A 204 -10.40 3.04 45.51
C ASP A 204 -11.55 2.53 44.61
N GLU A 205 -12.33 3.41 43.99
CA GLU A 205 -13.33 3.00 42.97
C GLU A 205 -12.75 2.53 41.63
N GLY A 206 -11.43 2.62 41.41
CA GLY A 206 -10.80 2.13 40.18
C GLY A 206 -10.56 0.62 40.13
N TYR A 207 -10.73 -0.11 41.24
CA TYR A 207 -10.26 -1.50 41.40
C TYR A 207 -11.34 -2.48 41.89
N THR A 208 -12.61 -2.10 41.90
CA THR A 208 -13.71 -2.99 42.33
C THR A 208 -14.26 -3.81 41.16
N ASN A 209 -14.20 -5.14 41.29
CA ASN A 209 -14.78 -6.08 40.31
C ASN A 209 -16.30 -6.28 40.51
N TYR A 210 -17.08 -5.21 40.69
CA TYR A 210 -18.54 -5.27 40.69
C TYR A 210 -19.15 -4.03 40.01
N PRO A 211 -20.34 -4.14 39.37
CA PRO A 211 -20.98 -3.01 38.70
C PRO A 211 -21.37 -1.90 39.68
N THR A 212 -21.05 -0.66 39.34
CA THR A 212 -21.55 0.52 40.07
C THR A 212 -23.03 0.74 39.79
N LEU A 213 -23.74 1.37 40.75
CA LEU A 213 -25.16 1.67 40.62
C LEU A 213 -25.38 2.81 39.60
N ILE A 214 -26.41 2.67 38.76
CA ILE A 214 -26.80 3.71 37.79
C ILE A 214 -27.55 4.82 38.54
N GLU A 215 -27.04 6.04 38.51
CA GLU A 215 -27.79 7.21 38.95
C GLU A 215 -28.73 7.71 37.82
N PRO A 216 -29.98 8.08 38.13
CA PRO A 216 -30.90 8.61 37.13
C PRO A 216 -30.45 10.01 36.68
N LEU A 217 -30.22 10.16 35.37
CA LEU A 217 -29.91 11.44 34.74
C LEU A 217 -31.11 12.40 34.83
N GLU A 218 -30.85 13.67 35.15
CA GLU A 218 -31.86 14.74 35.03
C GLU A 218 -32.27 14.98 33.57
N ASP A 219 -33.35 15.74 33.37
CA ASP A 219 -33.80 16.16 32.04
C ASP A 219 -32.69 16.91 31.29
N VAL A 220 -32.52 16.60 30.00
CA VAL A 220 -31.45 17.09 29.12
C VAL A 220 -31.41 18.62 29.09
N SER A 221 -32.58 19.26 29.12
CA SER A 221 -32.68 20.72 29.14
C SER A 221 -32.10 21.32 30.43
N CYS A 222 -32.30 20.65 31.57
CA CYS A 222 -31.80 21.09 32.89
C CYS A 222 -30.27 20.95 32.97
N ILE A 223 -29.73 19.82 32.48
CA ILE A 223 -28.28 19.56 32.44
C ILE A 223 -27.58 20.64 31.59
N CYS A 224 -28.12 20.94 30.41
CA CYS A 224 -27.54 21.96 29.52
C CYS A 224 -27.60 23.37 30.12
N GLU A 225 -28.72 23.75 30.74
CA GLU A 225 -28.86 25.06 31.39
C GLU A 225 -27.86 25.21 32.55
N LYS A 226 -27.76 24.20 33.42
CA LYS A 226 -26.77 24.17 34.52
C LYS A 226 -25.33 24.25 34.00
N ALA A 227 -25.00 23.54 32.93
CA ALA A 227 -23.65 23.52 32.36
C ALA A 227 -23.23 24.89 31.81
N PHE A 228 -24.09 25.57 31.05
CA PHE A 228 -23.77 26.88 30.48
C PHE A 228 -23.78 28.01 31.52
N ILE A 229 -24.66 27.95 32.53
CA ILE A 229 -24.60 28.86 33.69
C ILE A 229 -23.28 28.70 34.44
N LEU A 230 -22.82 27.46 34.63
CA LEU A 230 -21.54 27.21 35.29
C LEU A 230 -20.38 27.71 34.43
N ALA A 231 -20.43 27.51 33.12
CA ALA A 231 -19.42 28.02 32.20
C ALA A 231 -19.34 29.55 32.23
N GLN A 232 -20.47 30.28 32.19
CA GLN A 232 -20.52 31.75 32.29
C GLN A 232 -19.85 32.28 33.56
N LYS A 233 -19.92 31.55 34.67
CA LYS A 233 -19.32 31.98 35.95
C LYS A 233 -17.80 31.94 35.94
N HIS A 234 -17.19 31.08 35.12
CA HIS A 234 -15.76 30.78 35.19
C HIS A 234 -14.99 31.04 33.88
N LEU A 235 -15.69 31.22 32.76
CA LEU A 235 -15.12 31.46 31.43
C LEU A 235 -15.64 32.77 30.85
N SER A 236 -14.84 33.43 30.01
CA SER A 236 -15.32 34.57 29.21
C SER A 236 -16.27 34.09 28.11
N ASN A 237 -17.18 34.97 27.70
CA ASN A 237 -18.15 34.64 26.64
C ASN A 237 -17.48 34.33 25.30
N ASP A 238 -16.37 34.99 24.98
CA ASP A 238 -15.57 34.66 23.79
C ASP A 238 -14.98 33.25 23.86
N ALA A 239 -14.53 32.81 25.06
CA ALA A 239 -13.99 31.47 25.25
C ALA A 239 -15.07 30.39 25.11
N ILE A 240 -16.27 30.63 25.65
CA ILE A 240 -17.43 29.74 25.50
C ILE A 240 -17.82 29.65 24.02
N THR A 241 -17.94 30.80 23.35
CA THR A 241 -18.29 30.88 21.92
C THR A 241 -17.28 30.12 21.06
N MET A 242 -15.99 30.28 21.32
CA MET A 242 -14.94 29.56 20.61
C MET A 242 -15.05 28.05 20.81
N LYS A 243 -15.32 27.58 22.04
CA LYS A 243 -15.48 26.14 22.33
C LYS A 243 -16.74 25.54 21.72
N VAL A 244 -17.87 26.24 21.79
CA VAL A 244 -19.12 25.82 21.16
C VAL A 244 -18.94 25.72 19.64
N LYS A 245 -18.34 26.74 19.00
CA LYS A 245 -18.02 26.69 17.56
C LYS A 245 -17.10 25.52 17.21
N GLN A 246 -16.06 25.27 18.02
CA GLN A 246 -15.16 24.13 17.85
C GLN A 246 -15.92 22.80 17.92
N TRP A 247 -16.77 22.59 18.93
CA TRP A 247 -17.50 21.32 19.09
C TRP A 247 -18.60 21.12 18.04
N ILE A 248 -19.22 22.19 17.54
CA ILE A 248 -20.13 22.11 16.39
C ILE A 248 -19.38 21.69 15.12
N GLN A 249 -18.16 22.17 14.91
CA GLN A 249 -17.33 21.72 13.79
C GLN A 249 -16.94 20.24 13.94
N GLU A 250 -16.61 19.80 15.14
CA GLU A 250 -16.32 18.40 15.47
C GLU A 250 -17.52 17.48 15.22
N GLU A 251 -18.75 17.94 15.51
CA GLU A 251 -19.99 17.20 15.20
C GLU A 251 -20.19 16.97 13.71
N LYS A 252 -19.62 17.82 12.83
CA LYS A 252 -19.67 17.58 11.37
C LYS A 252 -18.88 16.33 10.96
N ALA A 253 -17.95 15.86 11.80
CA ALA A 253 -17.24 14.60 11.60
C ALA A 253 -18.03 13.37 12.10
N TYR A 254 -19.15 13.56 12.79
CA TYR A 254 -19.88 12.48 13.45
C TYR A 254 -20.46 11.45 12.47
N SER A 255 -20.96 11.89 11.31
CA SER A 255 -21.45 10.99 10.27
C SER A 255 -20.35 10.05 9.75
N LEU A 256 -19.14 10.58 9.56
CA LEU A 256 -17.97 9.79 9.19
C LEU A 256 -17.55 8.84 10.32
N ILE A 257 -17.56 9.30 11.57
CA ILE A 257 -17.29 8.46 12.75
C ILE A 257 -18.26 7.29 12.82
N LYS A 258 -19.55 7.56 12.59
CA LYS A 258 -20.61 6.54 12.56
C LYS A 258 -20.44 5.56 11.41
N ALA A 259 -20.01 6.03 10.23
CA ALA A 259 -19.72 5.16 9.10
C ALA A 259 -18.55 4.20 9.40
N ILE A 260 -17.43 4.74 9.91
CA ILE A 260 -16.22 3.98 10.28
C ILE A 260 -16.50 2.99 11.41
N GLY A 261 -17.25 3.40 12.44
CA GLY A 261 -17.54 2.63 13.64
C GLY A 261 -18.80 1.76 13.56
N SER A 262 -19.40 1.62 12.38
CA SER A 262 -20.57 0.75 12.19
C SER A 262 -20.19 -0.73 12.29
N VAL A 263 -21.17 -1.59 12.64
CA VAL A 263 -20.93 -3.04 12.84
C VAL A 263 -20.45 -3.73 11.56
N SER A 264 -20.93 -3.29 10.41
CA SER A 264 -20.52 -3.77 9.09
C SER A 264 -20.21 -2.55 8.22
N PRO A 265 -19.00 -2.00 8.33
CA PRO A 265 -18.63 -0.78 7.64
C PRO A 265 -18.54 -1.02 6.14
N SER A 266 -19.41 -0.36 5.37
CA SER A 266 -19.33 -0.35 3.91
C SER A 266 -18.31 0.70 3.46
N LEU A 267 -17.34 0.28 2.66
CA LEU A 267 -16.33 1.18 2.10
C LEU A 267 -16.96 2.29 1.26
N ARG A 268 -18.06 1.99 0.55
CA ARG A 268 -18.85 2.97 -0.20
C ARG A 268 -19.41 4.08 0.69
N ASN A 269 -20.05 3.70 1.80
CA ASN A 269 -20.58 4.68 2.77
C ASN A 269 -19.46 5.52 3.39
N ILE A 270 -18.34 4.90 3.72
CA ILE A 270 -17.16 5.63 4.23
C ILE A 270 -16.65 6.63 3.19
N ILE A 271 -16.52 6.24 1.92
CA ILE A 271 -16.09 7.14 0.82
C ILE A 271 -17.04 8.33 0.66
N GLU A 272 -18.35 8.08 0.66
CA GLU A 272 -19.36 9.13 0.54
C GLU A 272 -19.27 10.15 1.71
N GLU A 273 -19.09 9.66 2.93
CA GLU A 273 -18.93 10.51 4.11
C GLU A 273 -17.59 11.25 4.14
N ILE A 274 -16.49 10.64 3.67
CA ILE A 274 -15.19 11.30 3.47
C ILE A 274 -15.36 12.47 2.49
N GLN A 275 -16.03 12.26 1.35
CA GLN A 275 -16.24 13.31 0.35
C GLN A 275 -17.11 14.46 0.88
N LYS A 276 -18.14 14.15 1.68
CA LYS A 276 -18.95 15.17 2.37
C LYS A 276 -18.10 15.95 3.37
N TYR A 277 -17.30 15.25 4.18
CA TYR A 277 -16.40 15.83 5.16
C TYR A 277 -15.37 16.77 4.50
N HIS A 278 -14.84 16.40 3.32
CA HIS A 278 -13.91 17.23 2.55
C HIS A 278 -14.50 18.59 2.17
N LYS A 279 -15.74 18.61 1.65
CA LYS A 279 -16.39 19.85 1.18
C LYS A 279 -16.59 20.87 2.31
N VAL A 280 -16.70 20.40 3.54
CA VAL A 280 -16.95 21.21 4.74
C VAL A 280 -15.66 21.82 5.29
N ILE A 281 -14.51 21.14 5.12
CA ILE A 281 -13.20 21.62 5.59
C ILE A 281 -12.52 22.39 4.46
N LYS A 282 -12.79 23.69 4.35
CA LYS A 282 -12.16 24.54 3.32
C LYS A 282 -11.15 25.57 3.80
N SER A 283 -10.90 25.74 5.10
CA SER A 283 -9.88 26.68 5.55
C SER A 283 -9.51 26.57 7.03
N ASN A 284 -8.20 26.67 7.25
CA ASN A 284 -7.43 26.86 8.49
C ASN A 284 -7.03 25.63 9.30
N ASP A 285 -5.75 25.68 9.71
CA ASP A 285 -4.95 24.67 10.40
C ASP A 285 -5.73 23.92 11.46
N ILE A 286 -6.05 22.66 11.17
CA ILE A 286 -6.66 21.82 12.20
C ILE A 286 -5.55 21.42 13.16
N VAL A 287 -5.60 22.02 14.34
CA VAL A 287 -4.84 21.61 15.51
C VAL A 287 -5.22 20.18 15.82
N TYR A 288 -4.23 19.30 15.87
CA TYR A 288 -4.31 17.88 16.26
C TYR A 288 -5.41 17.63 17.32
N SER A 289 -6.53 17.01 16.91
CA SER A 289 -7.59 16.60 17.84
C SER A 289 -7.62 15.08 18.06
N PRO A 290 -8.01 14.59 19.26
CA PRO A 290 -8.20 13.16 19.48
C PRO A 290 -9.20 12.51 18.51
N GLN A 291 -10.18 13.27 18.05
CA GLN A 291 -11.18 12.80 17.07
C GLN A 291 -10.57 12.60 15.68
N GLU A 292 -9.78 13.56 15.20
CA GLU A 292 -9.07 13.41 13.92
C GLU A 292 -8.14 12.20 13.94
N ARG A 293 -7.45 11.98 15.06
CA ARG A 293 -6.61 10.80 15.23
C ARG A 293 -7.43 9.51 15.15
N TRP A 294 -8.59 9.47 15.80
CA TRP A 294 -9.49 8.31 15.74
C TRP A 294 -9.97 8.05 14.30
N ILE A 295 -10.37 9.10 13.58
CA ILE A 295 -10.80 9.00 12.17
C ILE A 295 -9.64 8.50 11.31
N ALA A 296 -8.46 9.11 11.40
CA ALA A 296 -7.29 8.70 10.62
C ALA A 296 -6.93 7.23 10.86
N VAL A 297 -6.92 6.78 12.13
CA VAL A 297 -6.67 5.36 12.46
C VAL A 297 -7.77 4.46 11.89
N GLY A 298 -9.04 4.83 12.02
CA GLY A 298 -10.15 4.08 11.43
C GLY A 298 -10.04 3.96 9.91
N LEU A 299 -9.64 5.03 9.21
CA LEU A 299 -9.41 5.02 7.77
C LEU A 299 -8.21 4.15 7.37
N ILE A 300 -7.10 4.20 8.13
CA ILE A 300 -5.95 3.31 7.93
C ILE A 300 -6.39 1.84 8.04
N HIS A 301 -7.19 1.49 9.05
CA HIS A 301 -7.72 0.13 9.25
C HIS A 301 -8.60 -0.36 8.08
N HIS A 302 -9.46 0.52 7.55
CA HIS A 302 -10.43 0.17 6.51
C HIS A 302 -9.88 0.19 5.09
N PHE A 303 -8.92 1.07 4.77
CA PHE A 303 -8.38 1.17 3.41
C PHE A 303 -7.02 0.48 3.23
N LEU A 304 -6.16 0.48 4.26
CA LEU A 304 -4.76 0.09 4.13
C LEU A 304 -4.46 -1.25 4.81
N SER A 305 -4.47 -1.29 6.14
CA SER A 305 -4.09 -2.46 6.92
C SER A 305 -4.61 -2.35 8.36
N ASP A 306 -5.03 -3.47 8.93
CA ASP A 306 -5.45 -3.59 10.33
C ASP A 306 -4.34 -4.06 11.27
N ARG A 307 -3.14 -4.28 10.75
CA ARG A 307 -1.99 -4.75 11.54
C ARG A 307 -1.48 -3.66 12.45
N SER A 308 -1.32 -3.98 13.72
CA SER A 308 -0.87 -3.05 14.75
C SER A 308 0.47 -2.39 14.42
N GLU A 309 1.44 -3.14 13.90
CA GLU A 309 2.76 -2.63 13.50
C GLU A 309 2.64 -1.58 12.39
N PHE A 310 1.90 -1.89 11.32
CA PHE A 310 1.66 -0.95 10.22
C PHE A 310 0.89 0.29 10.70
N VAL A 311 -0.20 0.12 11.44
CA VAL A 311 -1.04 1.21 11.96
C VAL A 311 -0.24 2.13 12.88
N ASN A 312 0.66 1.58 13.70
CA ASN A 312 1.49 2.36 14.62
C ASN A 312 2.47 3.30 13.92
N ILE A 313 2.98 2.88 12.76
CA ILE A 313 3.84 3.71 11.90
C ILE A 313 2.96 4.70 11.13
N ALA A 314 1.95 4.20 10.41
CA ALA A 314 1.09 4.97 9.53
C ALA A 314 0.40 6.15 10.23
N LYS A 315 -0.12 5.97 11.45
CA LYS A 315 -0.82 7.03 12.20
C LYS A 315 0.04 8.27 12.55
N GLN A 316 1.35 8.20 12.34
CA GLN A 316 2.28 9.31 12.57
C GLN A 316 2.46 10.19 11.32
N TYR A 317 2.15 9.66 10.14
CA TYR A 317 2.40 10.28 8.84
C TYR A 317 1.11 10.50 8.02
N ILE A 318 0.07 9.70 8.26
CA ILE A 318 -1.17 9.71 7.49
C ILE A 318 -2.29 10.36 8.33
N GLY A 319 -2.89 11.40 7.78
CA GLY A 319 -4.08 12.06 8.31
C GLY A 319 -5.34 11.75 7.49
N CYS A 320 -6.48 12.26 7.95
CA CYS A 320 -7.76 12.08 7.24
C CYS A 320 -7.73 12.67 5.81
N LYS A 321 -7.00 13.78 5.62
CA LYS A 321 -6.93 14.46 4.32
C LYS A 321 -6.24 13.64 3.23
N ASP A 322 -5.33 12.75 3.61
CA ASP A 322 -4.57 11.95 2.66
C ASP A 322 -5.42 10.90 1.94
N PHE A 323 -6.57 10.52 2.51
CA PHE A 323 -7.48 9.55 1.90
C PHE A 323 -8.33 10.16 0.77
N PHE A 324 -8.39 11.48 0.61
CA PHE A 324 -9.16 12.11 -0.47
C PHE A 324 -8.65 11.69 -1.86
N ASP A 325 -7.34 11.55 -2.03
CA ASP A 325 -6.75 11.13 -3.30
C ASP A 325 -7.03 9.64 -3.59
N ILE A 326 -6.97 8.79 -2.56
CA ILE A 326 -7.28 7.36 -2.68
C ILE A 326 -8.75 7.15 -3.07
N THR A 327 -9.68 7.86 -2.42
CA THR A 327 -11.12 7.65 -2.64
C THR A 327 -11.57 7.95 -4.07
N ASN A 328 -10.81 8.75 -4.82
CA ASN A 328 -11.10 9.05 -6.23
C ASN A 328 -10.52 8.02 -7.20
N ARG A 329 -9.62 7.13 -6.76
CA ARG A 329 -8.92 6.14 -7.60
C ARG A 329 -9.05 4.72 -7.06
N ILE A 330 -10.17 4.42 -6.42
CA ILE A 330 -10.48 3.10 -5.88
C ILE A 330 -11.68 2.50 -6.62
N ILE A 331 -11.58 1.22 -6.95
CA ILE A 331 -12.62 0.42 -7.61
C ILE A 331 -13.13 -0.56 -6.58
N ILE A 332 -14.41 -0.45 -6.24
CA ILE A 332 -15.04 -1.21 -5.15
C ILE A 332 -16.28 -1.97 -5.62
N PRO A 333 -16.48 -3.21 -5.13
CA PRO A 333 -17.77 -3.89 -5.08
C PRO A 333 -18.87 -3.08 -4.39
N ILE A 334 -20.14 -3.45 -4.61
CA ILE A 334 -21.29 -2.77 -3.98
C ILE A 334 -21.23 -2.89 -2.44
N GLU A 335 -20.90 -4.09 -1.94
CA GLU A 335 -20.85 -4.40 -0.50
C GLU A 335 -19.39 -4.60 -0.02
N SER A 336 -18.47 -3.74 -0.47
CA SER A 336 -17.05 -3.92 -0.15
C SER A 336 -16.69 -3.56 1.29
N GLN A 337 -15.85 -4.41 1.88
CA GLN A 337 -15.12 -4.22 3.14
C GLN A 337 -13.60 -4.46 2.95
N GLY A 338 -13.16 -4.71 1.72
CA GLY A 338 -11.78 -4.98 1.36
C GLY A 338 -10.87 -3.75 1.42
N ARG A 339 -9.59 -3.98 1.16
CA ARG A 339 -8.51 -2.98 1.27
C ARG A 339 -7.76 -2.86 -0.05
N ILE A 340 -6.83 -1.91 -0.19
CA ILE A 340 -6.05 -1.74 -1.43
C ILE A 340 -4.92 -2.78 -1.61
N GLY A 341 -4.69 -3.63 -0.61
CA GLY A 341 -3.65 -4.67 -0.60
C GLY A 341 -2.24 -4.14 -0.32
N GLY A 342 -1.27 -5.05 -0.16
CA GLY A 342 0.03 -4.69 0.43
C GLY A 342 0.93 -3.79 -0.42
N LYS A 343 0.96 -3.97 -1.74
CA LYS A 343 1.74 -3.05 -2.62
C LYS A 343 1.19 -1.64 -2.57
N GLY A 344 -0.14 -1.51 -2.59
CA GLY A 344 -0.83 -0.22 -2.46
C GLY A 344 -0.55 0.43 -1.11
N SER A 345 -0.75 -0.31 -0.03
CA SER A 345 -0.53 0.17 1.34
C SER A 345 0.92 0.57 1.61
N GLY A 346 1.89 -0.25 1.19
CA GLY A 346 3.31 0.03 1.33
C GLY A 346 3.77 1.26 0.53
N LEU A 347 3.30 1.40 -0.72
CA LEU A 347 3.61 2.57 -1.54
C LEU A 347 2.99 3.85 -0.97
N PHE A 348 1.72 3.79 -0.55
CA PHE A 348 1.03 4.96 0.01
C PHE A 348 1.69 5.43 1.32
N LEU A 349 2.04 4.50 2.21
CA LEU A 349 2.77 4.83 3.43
C LEU A 349 4.13 5.46 3.11
N ALA A 350 4.90 4.87 2.19
CA ALA A 350 6.20 5.41 1.80
C ALA A 350 6.09 6.81 1.20
N GLN A 351 5.11 7.04 0.32
CA GLN A 351 4.82 8.35 -0.24
C GLN A 351 4.60 9.39 0.87
N LYS A 352 3.73 9.09 1.84
CA LYS A 352 3.39 10.03 2.92
C LYS A 352 4.54 10.30 3.89
N ILE A 353 5.38 9.29 4.14
CA ILE A 353 6.62 9.48 4.91
C ILE A 353 7.56 10.43 4.16
N LEU A 354 7.77 10.21 2.86
CA LEU A 354 8.68 11.04 2.05
C LEU A 354 8.17 12.47 1.87
N GLU A 355 6.86 12.65 1.66
CA GLU A 355 6.21 13.96 1.58
C GLU A 355 6.43 14.76 2.87
N LYS A 356 6.18 14.16 4.03
CA LYS A 356 6.38 14.84 5.32
C LYS A 356 7.84 15.16 5.62
N GLU A 357 8.76 14.23 5.31
CA GLU A 357 10.19 14.44 5.54
C GLU A 357 10.86 15.33 4.49
N SER A 358 10.19 15.63 3.38
CA SER A 358 10.68 16.57 2.36
C SER A 358 10.84 18.00 2.90
N GLU A 359 10.07 18.36 3.93
CA GLU A 359 10.20 19.64 4.67
C GLU A 359 11.60 19.78 5.30
N ASN A 360 12.17 18.67 5.78
CA ASN A 360 13.50 18.61 6.38
C ASN A 360 14.59 18.35 5.31
N PHE A 361 14.26 17.62 4.25
CA PHE A 361 15.20 17.16 3.23
C PHE A 361 14.69 17.49 1.81
N PRO A 362 15.05 18.66 1.24
CA PRO A 362 14.56 19.11 -0.06
C PRO A 362 14.84 18.16 -1.24
N LEU A 363 15.82 17.26 -1.12
CA LEU A 363 16.10 16.23 -2.13
C LEU A 363 14.92 15.27 -2.37
N LEU A 364 14.04 15.12 -1.37
CA LEU A 364 12.89 14.22 -1.43
C LEU A 364 11.67 14.84 -2.14
N ASP A 365 11.59 16.17 -2.22
CA ASP A 365 10.44 16.90 -2.78
C ASP A 365 10.19 16.60 -4.27
N SER A 366 11.26 16.32 -5.01
CA SER A 366 11.17 16.02 -6.44
C SER A 366 10.78 14.56 -6.78
N ILE A 367 10.58 13.71 -5.77
CA ILE A 367 10.21 12.30 -5.98
C ILE A 367 8.72 12.23 -6.29
N LYS A 368 8.36 11.44 -7.30
CA LYS A 368 6.96 11.24 -7.67
C LYS A 368 6.52 9.80 -7.47
N VAL A 369 5.21 9.63 -7.38
CA VAL A 369 4.55 8.33 -7.51
C VAL A 369 3.71 8.39 -8.78
N PRO A 370 3.78 7.39 -9.68
CA PRO A 370 2.96 7.38 -10.89
C PRO A 370 1.48 7.26 -10.55
N LYS A 371 0.61 7.71 -11.47
CA LYS A 371 -0.83 7.61 -11.30
C LYS A 371 -1.22 6.15 -11.07
N THR A 372 -1.98 5.89 -10.02
CA THR A 372 -2.31 4.54 -9.58
C THR A 372 -3.80 4.45 -9.22
N TRP A 373 -4.45 3.40 -9.69
CA TRP A 373 -5.80 2.98 -9.35
C TRP A 373 -5.76 1.63 -8.63
N HIS A 374 -6.67 1.40 -7.69
CA HIS A 374 -6.71 0.19 -6.87
C HIS A 374 -8.05 -0.51 -6.98
N ILE A 375 -8.04 -1.80 -7.31
CA ILE A 375 -9.16 -2.71 -7.06
C ILE A 375 -8.95 -3.33 -5.69
N VAL A 376 -9.97 -3.24 -4.84
CA VAL A 376 -9.93 -3.75 -3.47
C VAL A 376 -9.85 -5.27 -3.39
N THR A 377 -9.35 -5.76 -2.26
CA THR A 377 -8.96 -7.16 -2.05
C THR A 377 -10.13 -8.15 -2.08
N ASP A 378 -11.33 -7.72 -1.70
CA ASP A 378 -12.55 -8.53 -1.69
C ASP A 378 -13.28 -8.59 -3.04
N ALA A 379 -12.82 -7.82 -4.04
CA ALA A 379 -13.39 -7.85 -5.39
C ALA A 379 -13.24 -9.23 -6.07
N ILE A 380 -12.18 -9.99 -5.74
CA ILE A 380 -12.04 -11.37 -6.22
C ILE A 380 -13.17 -12.26 -5.66
N THR A 381 -13.58 -12.04 -4.41
CA THR A 381 -14.65 -12.81 -3.76
C THR A 381 -15.99 -12.53 -4.43
N GLU A 382 -16.31 -11.25 -4.70
CA GLU A 382 -17.50 -10.88 -5.47
C GLU A 382 -17.46 -11.48 -6.88
N PHE A 383 -16.30 -11.44 -7.55
CA PHE A 383 -16.13 -12.04 -8.88
C PHE A 383 -16.41 -13.55 -8.89
N LEU A 384 -15.88 -14.29 -7.90
CA LEU A 384 -16.12 -15.74 -7.80
C LEU A 384 -17.61 -16.04 -7.56
N GLN A 385 -18.25 -15.28 -6.66
CA GLN A 385 -19.69 -15.42 -6.39
C GLN A 385 -20.55 -15.09 -7.60
N TYR A 386 -20.22 -14.00 -8.31
CA TYR A 386 -20.94 -13.56 -9.51
C TYR A 386 -20.93 -14.63 -10.62
N ASN A 387 -19.88 -15.45 -10.69
CA ASN A 387 -19.71 -16.48 -11.71
C ASN A 387 -19.98 -17.92 -11.21
N ASN A 388 -20.37 -18.11 -9.94
CA ASN A 388 -20.51 -19.42 -9.29
C ASN A 388 -19.22 -20.27 -9.33
N LEU A 389 -18.07 -19.65 -9.00
CA LEU A 389 -16.74 -20.24 -9.06
C LEU A 389 -16.10 -20.42 -7.67
N GLU A 390 -16.89 -20.42 -6.60
CA GLU A 390 -16.40 -20.50 -5.22
C GLU A 390 -15.63 -21.79 -4.92
N GLU A 391 -15.90 -22.87 -5.66
CA GLU A 391 -15.19 -24.16 -5.59
C GLU A 391 -13.67 -24.01 -5.88
N LEU A 392 -13.25 -22.98 -6.63
CA LEU A 392 -11.82 -22.72 -6.88
C LEU A 392 -11.03 -22.47 -5.60
N ASN A 393 -11.69 -22.08 -4.49
CA ASN A 393 -11.04 -21.94 -3.19
C ASN A 393 -10.50 -23.26 -2.62
N GLU A 394 -11.02 -24.41 -3.06
CA GLU A 394 -10.55 -25.73 -2.66
C GLU A 394 -9.18 -26.07 -3.28
N GLN A 395 -8.82 -25.41 -4.37
CA GLN A 395 -7.57 -25.64 -5.11
C GLN A 395 -6.33 -25.61 -4.22
N LYS A 396 -6.32 -24.73 -3.21
CA LYS A 396 -5.19 -24.56 -2.29
C LYS A 396 -4.94 -25.78 -1.39
N TYR A 397 -5.92 -26.67 -1.24
CA TYR A 397 -5.83 -27.89 -0.42
C TYR A 397 -5.44 -29.14 -1.21
N LYS A 398 -5.37 -29.06 -2.53
CA LYS A 398 -4.99 -30.17 -3.41
C LYS A 398 -3.49 -30.44 -3.40
N GLU A 399 -3.09 -31.60 -3.92
CA GLU A 399 -1.68 -31.94 -4.11
C GLU A 399 -1.05 -31.10 -5.23
N LEU A 400 0.24 -30.76 -5.11
CA LEU A 400 0.93 -29.85 -6.04
C LEU A 400 0.91 -30.32 -7.50
N GLN A 401 0.92 -31.63 -7.74
CA GLN A 401 0.84 -32.19 -9.09
C GLN A 401 -0.54 -31.98 -9.71
N GLU A 402 -1.60 -32.17 -8.93
CA GLU A 402 -2.98 -31.96 -9.36
C GLU A 402 -3.22 -30.48 -9.68
N ILE A 403 -2.73 -29.58 -8.82
CA ILE A 403 -2.81 -28.12 -9.05
C ILE A 403 -2.19 -27.75 -10.41
N ARG A 404 -1.02 -28.30 -10.74
CA ARG A 404 -0.33 -28.01 -12.01
C ARG A 404 -1.10 -28.52 -13.24
N ILE A 405 -1.81 -29.65 -13.11
CA ILE A 405 -2.60 -30.25 -14.19
C ILE A 405 -3.88 -29.42 -14.45
N GLU A 406 -4.55 -28.99 -13.38
CA GLU A 406 -5.81 -28.24 -13.50
C GLU A 406 -5.62 -26.76 -13.82
N TYR A 407 -4.48 -26.18 -13.44
CA TYR A 407 -4.23 -24.74 -13.57
C TYR A 407 -4.50 -24.16 -14.98
N PRO A 408 -4.08 -24.78 -16.10
CA PRO A 408 -4.42 -24.28 -17.43
C PRO A 408 -5.94 -24.20 -17.69
N ASN A 409 -6.72 -25.15 -17.16
CA ASN A 409 -8.17 -25.14 -17.27
C ASN A 409 -8.79 -24.04 -16.40
N ILE A 410 -8.24 -23.80 -15.20
CA ILE A 410 -8.65 -22.71 -14.32
C ILE A 410 -8.41 -21.35 -14.98
N VAL A 411 -7.25 -21.16 -15.62
CA VAL A 411 -6.96 -19.93 -16.37
C VAL A 411 -8.03 -19.72 -17.45
N GLN A 412 -8.34 -20.74 -18.25
CA GLN A 412 -9.37 -20.63 -19.29
C GLN A 412 -10.76 -20.35 -18.71
N LEU A 413 -11.12 -21.01 -17.61
CA LEU A 413 -12.39 -20.81 -16.90
C LEU A 413 -12.54 -19.36 -16.42
N VAL A 414 -11.53 -18.84 -15.72
CA VAL A 414 -11.50 -17.46 -15.22
C VAL A 414 -11.53 -16.45 -16.37
N LYS A 415 -10.73 -16.65 -17.44
CA LYS A 415 -10.71 -15.75 -18.61
C LYS A 415 -12.01 -15.78 -19.42
N SER A 416 -12.79 -16.86 -19.33
CA SER A 416 -14.12 -16.95 -19.97
C SER A 416 -15.27 -16.38 -19.12
N SER A 417 -14.98 -15.99 -17.88
CA SER A 417 -15.95 -15.48 -16.91
C SER A 417 -16.16 -13.96 -17.08
N ARG A 418 -17.20 -13.40 -16.46
CA ARG A 418 -17.53 -11.97 -16.58
C ARG A 418 -17.21 -11.22 -15.30
N LEU A 419 -16.64 -10.03 -15.43
CA LEU A 419 -16.50 -9.10 -14.32
C LEU A 419 -17.87 -8.48 -13.98
N PRO A 420 -18.13 -8.16 -12.70
CA PRO A 420 -19.34 -7.45 -12.31
C PRO A 420 -19.46 -6.09 -13.04
N PRO A 421 -20.67 -5.66 -13.44
CA PRO A 421 -20.86 -4.44 -14.25
C PRO A 421 -20.30 -3.14 -13.61
N GLU A 422 -20.36 -3.03 -12.28
CA GLU A 422 -19.84 -1.87 -11.55
C GLU A 422 -18.30 -1.79 -11.62
N ILE A 423 -17.62 -2.94 -11.59
CA ILE A 423 -16.17 -3.03 -11.77
C ILE A 423 -15.79 -2.61 -13.19
N ILE A 424 -16.49 -3.12 -14.22
CA ILE A 424 -16.27 -2.74 -15.63
C ILE A 424 -16.42 -1.24 -15.84
N LYS A 425 -17.50 -0.65 -15.30
CA LYS A 425 -17.75 0.79 -15.39
C LYS A 425 -16.62 1.60 -14.74
N SER A 426 -16.13 1.16 -13.59
CA SER A 426 -15.04 1.81 -12.88
C SER A 426 -13.69 1.65 -13.61
N LEU A 427 -13.41 0.50 -14.22
CA LEU A 427 -12.25 0.28 -15.09
C LEU A 427 -12.29 1.22 -16.30
N SER A 428 -13.46 1.42 -16.91
CA SER A 428 -13.65 2.38 -17.99
C SER A 428 -13.35 3.82 -17.55
N VAL A 429 -13.72 4.22 -16.32
CA VAL A 429 -13.37 5.54 -15.75
C VAL A 429 -11.87 5.65 -15.50
N ALA A 430 -11.24 4.59 -14.99
CA ALA A 430 -9.79 4.55 -14.80
C ALA A 430 -9.05 4.74 -16.12
N LEU A 431 -9.49 4.10 -17.20
CA LEU A 431 -8.91 4.29 -18.54
C LEU A 431 -9.06 5.70 -19.10
N ASP A 432 -10.15 6.40 -18.77
CA ASP A 432 -10.30 7.82 -19.13
C ASP A 432 -9.27 8.68 -18.38
N ASP A 433 -9.01 8.38 -17.11
CA ASP A 433 -7.99 9.07 -16.30
C ASP A 433 -6.56 8.76 -16.78
N PHE A 434 -6.26 7.52 -17.17
CA PHE A 434 -4.94 7.16 -17.72
C PHE A 434 -4.67 7.70 -19.14
N GLY A 435 -5.71 7.98 -19.92
CA GLY A 435 -5.55 8.32 -21.33
C GLY A 435 -4.92 7.17 -22.12
N GLU A 436 -3.96 7.46 -22.99
CA GLU A 436 -3.26 6.48 -23.85
C GLU A 436 -1.86 6.10 -23.36
N VAL A 437 -1.53 6.41 -22.10
CA VAL A 437 -0.23 6.03 -21.54
C VAL A 437 -0.24 4.54 -21.20
N PRO A 438 0.83 3.76 -21.51
CA PRO A 438 0.90 2.36 -21.10
C PRO A 438 0.70 2.17 -19.60
N ILE A 439 0.07 1.05 -19.23
CA ILE A 439 -0.28 0.73 -17.84
C ILE A 439 0.25 -0.65 -17.46
N ILE A 440 0.48 -0.86 -16.17
CA ILE A 440 0.82 -2.16 -15.59
C ILE A 440 -0.26 -2.56 -14.58
N VAL A 441 -0.75 -3.79 -14.70
CA VAL A 441 -1.70 -4.41 -13.78
C VAL A 441 -0.92 -5.34 -12.85
N ARG A 442 -0.83 -4.99 -11.57
CA ARG A 442 -0.02 -5.69 -10.57
C ARG A 442 -0.92 -6.31 -9.52
N SER A 443 -0.67 -7.57 -9.17
CA SER A 443 -1.25 -8.20 -7.97
C SER A 443 -0.84 -7.43 -6.70
N SER A 444 -1.74 -7.27 -5.74
CA SER A 444 -1.49 -6.60 -4.46
C SER A 444 -2.12 -7.44 -3.34
N SER A 445 -1.42 -8.50 -2.94
CA SER A 445 -1.92 -9.42 -1.89
C SER A 445 -1.89 -8.75 -0.50
N MET A 446 -2.84 -9.09 0.36
CA MET A 446 -2.82 -8.70 1.78
C MET A 446 -1.67 -9.35 2.58
N LEU A 447 -1.15 -10.49 2.12
CA LEU A 447 -0.04 -11.17 2.81
C LEU A 447 1.32 -10.56 2.47
N GLU A 448 1.41 -9.68 1.47
CA GLU A 448 2.67 -9.00 1.11
C GLU A 448 3.22 -8.08 2.19
N ASP A 449 2.37 -7.55 3.06
CA ASP A 449 2.77 -6.67 4.15
C ASP A 449 3.32 -7.43 5.37
N GLN A 450 3.37 -8.77 5.31
CA GLN A 450 3.63 -9.59 6.49
C GLN A 450 5.13 -9.71 6.69
N ILE A 451 5.61 -9.40 7.90
CA ILE A 451 7.03 -9.48 8.23
C ILE A 451 7.50 -10.92 7.96
N GLY A 452 8.49 -11.06 7.07
CA GLY A 452 9.07 -12.35 6.69
C GLY A 452 8.34 -13.07 5.55
N ALA A 453 7.28 -12.50 4.98
CA ALA A 453 6.55 -13.03 3.82
C ALA A 453 6.80 -12.16 2.56
N GLY A 454 7.94 -12.35 1.91
CA GLY A 454 8.20 -11.76 0.59
C GLY A 454 7.55 -12.57 -0.54
N PHE A 455 6.40 -12.13 -1.08
CA PHE A 455 5.76 -12.73 -2.26
C PHE A 455 6.37 -12.27 -3.59
N SER A 456 7.61 -11.79 -3.58
CA SER A 456 8.28 -11.24 -4.76
C SER A 456 8.28 -12.24 -5.93
N GLY A 457 7.67 -11.85 -7.05
CA GLY A 457 7.62 -12.65 -8.28
C GLY A 457 6.74 -13.91 -8.23
N LYS A 458 5.85 -14.05 -7.23
CA LYS A 458 4.95 -15.22 -7.11
C LYS A 458 3.61 -15.05 -7.82
N TYR A 459 3.16 -13.82 -7.97
CA TYR A 459 1.93 -13.46 -8.65
C TYR A 459 2.24 -12.68 -9.93
N LYS A 460 1.32 -12.69 -10.89
CA LYS A 460 1.53 -12.04 -12.19
C LYS A 460 1.47 -10.52 -12.09
N SER A 461 2.28 -9.86 -12.91
CA SER A 461 2.17 -8.43 -13.23
C SER A 461 2.24 -8.28 -14.74
N LEU A 462 1.26 -7.61 -15.33
CA LEU A 462 1.05 -7.60 -16.79
C LEU A 462 1.14 -6.17 -17.31
N PHE A 463 1.99 -5.94 -18.31
CA PHE A 463 2.09 -4.67 -19.01
C PHE A 463 1.09 -4.62 -20.16
N LEU A 464 0.42 -3.48 -20.31
CA LEU A 464 -0.49 -3.19 -21.40
C LEU A 464 -0.02 -1.91 -22.11
N ALA A 465 0.11 -1.98 -23.43
CA ALA A 465 0.47 -0.82 -24.25
C ALA A 465 -0.58 0.31 -24.19
N ASN A 466 -1.84 -0.04 -23.83
CA ASN A 466 -2.96 0.90 -23.69
C ASN A 466 -3.16 1.79 -24.94
N GLN A 467 -3.09 1.17 -26.14
CA GLN A 467 -3.26 1.85 -27.43
C GLN A 467 -4.59 1.45 -28.10
N GLY A 468 -5.05 2.28 -29.04
CA GLY A 468 -6.24 2.03 -29.84
C GLY A 468 -7.55 2.51 -29.20
N SER A 469 -8.68 1.97 -29.68
CA SER A 469 -10.00 2.41 -29.23
C SER A 469 -10.22 2.12 -27.75
N LYS A 470 -11.03 2.95 -27.07
CA LYS A 470 -11.36 2.75 -25.65
C LYS A 470 -11.91 1.35 -25.37
N GLN A 471 -12.72 0.80 -26.29
CA GLN A 471 -13.26 -0.55 -26.18
C GLN A 471 -12.16 -1.61 -26.16
N LYS A 472 -11.21 -1.55 -27.09
CA LYS A 472 -10.07 -2.48 -27.15
C LYS A 472 -9.20 -2.39 -25.90
N ARG A 473 -8.95 -1.16 -25.42
CA ARG A 473 -8.17 -0.91 -24.20
C ARG A 473 -8.88 -1.45 -22.95
N LEU A 474 -10.20 -1.33 -22.89
CA LEU A 474 -11.02 -1.90 -21.82
C LEU A 474 -10.96 -3.42 -21.84
N GLU A 475 -11.16 -4.06 -23.00
CA GLU A 475 -11.07 -5.52 -23.14
C GLU A 475 -9.70 -6.05 -22.70
N ALA A 476 -8.61 -5.38 -23.09
CA ALA A 476 -7.26 -5.75 -22.67
C ALA A 476 -7.02 -5.58 -21.16
N LEU A 477 -7.60 -4.53 -20.55
CA LEU A 477 -7.53 -4.31 -19.11
C LEU A 477 -8.33 -5.35 -18.32
N GLU A 478 -9.53 -5.69 -18.78
CA GLU A 478 -10.35 -6.76 -18.20
C GLU A 478 -9.63 -8.11 -18.28
N ASP A 479 -9.03 -8.44 -19.43
CA ASP A 479 -8.25 -9.67 -19.63
C ASP A 479 -7.08 -9.76 -18.64
N ALA A 480 -6.34 -8.66 -18.46
CA ALA A 480 -5.24 -8.60 -17.51
C ALA A 480 -5.69 -8.76 -16.05
N VAL A 481 -6.83 -8.15 -15.67
CA VAL A 481 -7.42 -8.32 -14.33
C VAL A 481 -7.80 -9.78 -14.08
N LEU A 482 -8.49 -10.42 -15.03
CA LEU A 482 -8.87 -11.83 -14.94
C LEU A 482 -7.65 -12.75 -14.86
N GLU A 483 -6.58 -12.45 -15.60
CA GLU A 483 -5.36 -13.25 -15.56
C GLU A 483 -4.59 -13.10 -14.24
N VAL A 484 -4.65 -11.92 -13.60
CA VAL A 484 -4.14 -11.72 -12.24
C VAL A 484 -4.96 -12.53 -11.23
N TYR A 485 -6.29 -12.54 -11.31
CA TYR A 485 -7.13 -13.39 -10.46
C TYR A 485 -6.85 -14.88 -10.66
N ALA A 486 -6.69 -15.33 -11.91
CA ALA A 486 -6.32 -16.71 -12.18
C ALA A 486 -4.98 -17.08 -11.54
N SER A 487 -4.02 -16.15 -11.45
CA SER A 487 -2.70 -16.42 -10.86
C SER A 487 -2.73 -16.79 -9.38
N VAL A 488 -3.79 -16.44 -8.64
CA VAL A 488 -3.99 -16.81 -7.23
C VAL A 488 -4.04 -18.33 -7.04
N PHE A 489 -4.56 -19.05 -8.05
CA PHE A 489 -4.75 -20.50 -8.03
C PHE A 489 -3.56 -21.28 -8.61
N SER A 490 -2.44 -20.61 -8.89
CA SER A 490 -1.24 -21.27 -9.42
C SER A 490 -0.44 -21.99 -8.33
N ALA A 491 0.38 -22.97 -8.75
CA ALA A 491 1.14 -23.81 -7.83
C ALA A 491 2.14 -23.03 -6.96
N ASP A 492 2.79 -22.01 -7.52
CA ASP A 492 3.87 -21.27 -6.87
C ASP A 492 3.41 -20.46 -5.63
N PRO A 493 2.37 -19.61 -5.68
CA PRO A 493 1.85 -18.90 -4.51
C PRO A 493 1.21 -19.84 -3.49
N ILE A 494 0.57 -20.94 -3.93
CA ILE A 494 0.01 -21.96 -3.01
C ILE A 494 1.14 -22.66 -2.24
N GLN A 495 2.18 -23.13 -2.93
CA GLN A 495 3.32 -23.78 -2.31
C GLN A 495 4.02 -22.84 -1.32
N TYR A 496 4.22 -21.58 -1.72
CA TYR A 496 4.82 -20.57 -0.86
C TYR A 496 4.05 -20.38 0.44
N ARG A 497 2.72 -20.25 0.38
CA ARG A 497 1.87 -20.12 1.57
C ARG A 497 1.91 -21.39 2.43
N LYS A 498 1.92 -22.57 1.82
CA LYS A 498 2.03 -23.86 2.53
C LYS A 498 3.34 -23.95 3.32
N GLU A 499 4.47 -23.60 2.71
CA GLU A 499 5.80 -23.60 3.37
C GLU A 499 5.91 -22.62 4.54
N ARG A 500 5.08 -21.57 4.55
CA ARG A 500 5.05 -20.53 5.60
C ARG A 500 3.90 -20.67 6.60
N GLY A 501 3.07 -21.72 6.49
CA GLY A 501 1.91 -21.91 7.36
C GLY A 501 0.80 -20.87 7.15
N LEU A 502 0.73 -20.26 5.97
CA LEU A 502 -0.24 -19.21 5.61
C LEU A 502 -1.41 -19.73 4.75
N LEU A 503 -1.51 -21.05 4.55
CA LEU A 503 -2.46 -21.67 3.63
C LEU A 503 -3.93 -21.49 4.07
N ASP A 504 -4.16 -21.53 5.38
CA ASP A 504 -5.49 -21.42 5.99
C ASP A 504 -5.93 -19.97 6.22
N ILE A 505 -5.03 -19.01 6.02
CA ILE A 505 -5.41 -17.60 6.00
C ILE A 505 -6.18 -17.34 4.71
N HIS A 506 -7.29 -16.62 4.81
CA HIS A 506 -8.06 -16.20 3.64
C HIS A 506 -7.19 -15.23 2.83
N GLU A 507 -6.82 -15.65 1.62
CA GLU A 507 -6.01 -14.84 0.70
C GLU A 507 -6.94 -13.96 -0.10
N GLU A 508 -6.94 -12.67 0.23
CA GLU A 508 -7.61 -11.67 -0.59
C GLU A 508 -6.59 -10.99 -1.52
N MET A 509 -6.99 -10.77 -2.77
CA MET A 509 -6.11 -10.25 -3.82
C MET A 509 -6.61 -8.90 -4.32
N GLY A 510 -5.97 -7.83 -3.88
CA GLY A 510 -6.14 -6.53 -4.48
C GLY A 510 -5.42 -6.46 -5.82
N ILE A 511 -5.78 -5.48 -6.66
CA ILE A 511 -5.09 -5.20 -7.91
C ILE A 511 -4.70 -3.74 -7.96
N MET A 512 -3.45 -3.47 -8.31
CA MET A 512 -2.89 -2.14 -8.48
C MET A 512 -2.67 -1.90 -9.97
N ILE A 513 -3.42 -0.97 -10.55
CA ILE A 513 -3.30 -0.55 -11.95
C ILE A 513 -2.51 0.76 -11.94
N GLN A 514 -1.32 0.77 -12.54
CA GLN A 514 -0.38 1.88 -12.42
C GLN A 514 0.08 2.34 -13.80
N GLU A 515 0.27 3.64 -13.98
CA GLU A 515 0.90 4.22 -15.16
C GLU A 515 2.36 3.74 -15.27
N VAL A 516 2.76 3.29 -16.45
CA VAL A 516 4.16 2.92 -16.71
C VAL A 516 4.97 4.19 -16.90
N VAL A 517 5.97 4.39 -16.05
CA VAL A 517 6.92 5.49 -16.18
C VAL A 517 7.76 5.29 -17.43
N GLY A 518 7.80 6.27 -18.32
CA GLY A 518 8.64 6.20 -19.51
C GLY A 518 8.32 7.24 -20.57
N ARG A 519 9.01 7.14 -21.70
CA ARG A 519 8.81 7.98 -22.88
C ARG A 519 8.74 7.11 -24.13
N LYS A 520 8.04 7.62 -25.13
CA LYS A 520 8.03 7.00 -26.46
C LYS A 520 9.33 7.31 -27.19
N VAL A 521 9.99 6.27 -27.69
CA VAL A 521 11.22 6.30 -28.49
C VAL A 521 11.01 5.38 -29.69
N GLY A 522 10.87 5.96 -30.89
CA GLY A 522 10.42 5.22 -32.06
C GLY A 522 9.06 4.53 -31.83
N LYS A 523 9.04 3.20 -32.01
CA LYS A 523 7.88 2.34 -31.73
C LYS A 523 7.80 1.83 -30.28
N TYR A 524 8.82 2.08 -29.47
CA TYR A 524 8.94 1.56 -28.12
C TYR A 524 8.56 2.60 -27.07
N PHE A 525 8.15 2.13 -25.89
CA PHE A 525 7.91 2.93 -24.71
C PHE A 525 8.65 2.32 -23.51
N PHE A 526 9.50 3.11 -22.86
CA PHE A 526 10.28 2.68 -21.70
C PHE A 526 10.85 3.87 -20.91
N PRO A 527 11.16 3.69 -19.61
CA PRO A 527 11.93 4.67 -18.85
C PRO A 527 13.41 4.61 -19.22
N ASN A 528 14.13 5.71 -19.01
CA ASN A 528 15.58 5.75 -19.22
C ASN A 528 16.27 4.65 -18.41
N PHE A 529 15.96 4.57 -17.12
CA PHE A 529 16.45 3.51 -16.27
C PHE A 529 15.45 3.18 -15.17
N SER A 530 15.52 1.94 -14.70
CA SER A 530 14.74 1.44 -13.58
C SER A 530 15.63 0.58 -12.69
N GLY A 531 15.15 0.30 -11.48
CA GLY A 531 15.90 -0.55 -10.58
C GLY A 531 15.17 -0.95 -9.32
N VAL A 532 15.83 -1.84 -8.59
CA VAL A 532 15.49 -2.16 -7.21
C VAL A 532 16.60 -1.65 -6.30
N ALA A 533 16.22 -1.13 -5.15
CA ALA A 533 17.16 -0.67 -4.15
C ALA A 533 16.84 -1.26 -2.78
N PHE A 534 17.86 -1.71 -2.06
CA PHE A 534 17.79 -2.35 -0.76
C PHE A 534 18.53 -1.49 0.26
N SER A 535 17.91 -1.24 1.42
CA SER A 535 18.53 -0.47 2.50
C SER A 535 19.66 -1.23 3.20
N ASN A 536 19.63 -2.57 3.19
CA ASN A 536 20.74 -3.41 3.64
C ASN A 536 21.37 -4.16 2.46
N ASN A 537 22.69 -4.05 2.33
CA ASN A 537 23.50 -4.76 1.36
C ASN A 537 24.03 -6.08 1.95
N GLU A 538 23.42 -7.20 1.57
CA GLU A 538 23.92 -8.55 1.89
C GLU A 538 25.07 -8.99 0.96
N TYR A 539 25.34 -8.24 -0.11
CA TYR A 539 26.32 -8.54 -1.14
C TYR A 539 27.43 -7.47 -1.14
N ARG A 540 28.22 -7.43 -0.07
CA ARG A 540 29.35 -6.50 0.04
C ARG A 540 30.51 -7.01 -0.82
N TRP A 541 30.94 -6.21 -1.80
CA TRP A 541 32.07 -6.54 -2.68
C TRP A 541 33.35 -5.75 -2.35
N SER A 542 33.34 -4.95 -1.29
CA SER A 542 34.51 -4.21 -0.84
C SER A 542 34.47 -4.04 0.68
N PRO A 543 35.63 -4.04 1.37
CA PRO A 543 35.68 -3.87 2.82
C PRO A 543 35.13 -2.52 3.28
N ARG A 544 35.15 -1.55 2.38
CA ARG A 544 34.75 -0.17 2.59
C ARG A 544 33.24 0.02 2.51
N ILE A 545 32.52 -0.97 1.96
CA ILE A 545 31.06 -0.95 1.87
C ILE A 545 30.49 -1.56 3.14
N LYS A 546 29.76 -0.77 3.90
CA LYS A 546 29.00 -1.23 5.06
C LYS A 546 27.66 -1.81 4.62
N ARG A 547 27.03 -2.59 5.50
CA ARG A 547 25.74 -3.21 5.22
C ARG A 547 24.67 -2.13 5.00
N GLU A 548 24.69 -1.10 5.84
CA GLU A 548 23.79 0.06 5.79
C GLU A 548 24.04 1.01 4.62
N ASP A 549 25.11 0.82 3.83
CA ASP A 549 25.34 1.62 2.62
C ASP A 549 24.38 1.24 1.48
N GLY A 550 23.62 0.15 1.63
CA GLY A 550 22.58 -0.29 0.71
C GLY A 550 23.10 -0.91 -0.60
N LEU A 551 22.16 -1.37 -1.43
CA LEU A 551 22.42 -1.96 -2.74
C LEU A 551 21.39 -1.48 -3.75
N VAL A 552 21.83 -0.98 -4.90
CA VAL A 552 20.99 -0.67 -6.05
C VAL A 552 21.36 -1.62 -7.18
N ARG A 553 20.35 -2.26 -7.78
CA ARG A 553 20.44 -2.98 -9.05
C ARG A 553 19.75 -2.14 -10.11
N MET A 554 20.50 -1.65 -11.09
CA MET A 554 20.00 -0.70 -12.08
C MET A 554 20.10 -1.27 -13.50
N VAL A 555 19.03 -1.09 -14.28
CA VAL A 555 18.90 -1.56 -15.66
C VAL A 555 18.34 -0.44 -16.55
N PRO A 556 18.68 -0.39 -17.84
CA PRO A 556 17.99 0.49 -18.78
C PRO A 556 16.59 -0.07 -19.06
N GLY A 557 15.63 0.80 -19.41
CA GLY A 557 14.26 0.38 -19.69
C GLY A 557 13.50 -0.10 -18.46
N LEU A 558 12.54 -0.99 -18.66
CA LEU A 558 11.64 -1.48 -17.60
C LEU A 558 12.41 -2.25 -16.51
N GLY A 559 11.96 -2.12 -15.26
CA GLY A 559 12.64 -2.67 -14.08
C GLY A 559 12.56 -4.18 -13.88
N THR A 560 11.87 -4.91 -14.76
CA THR A 560 11.69 -6.38 -14.70
C THR A 560 13.02 -7.12 -14.57
N ARG A 561 14.04 -6.77 -15.36
CA ARG A 561 15.38 -7.38 -15.29
C ARG A 561 16.17 -7.02 -14.02
N ALA A 562 15.79 -5.97 -13.30
CA ALA A 562 16.40 -5.65 -12.01
C ALA A 562 15.80 -6.48 -10.87
N VAL A 563 14.49 -6.73 -10.94
CA VAL A 563 13.72 -7.54 -9.99
C VAL A 563 14.03 -9.02 -10.16
N ASP A 564 13.95 -9.52 -11.39
CA ASP A 564 14.19 -10.92 -11.72
C ASP A 564 15.69 -11.19 -11.92
N ARG A 565 16.18 -12.25 -11.28
CA ARG A 565 17.56 -12.73 -11.48
C ARG A 565 17.60 -13.61 -12.73
N LEU A 566 17.76 -12.98 -13.87
CA LEU A 566 17.85 -13.67 -15.15
C LEU A 566 19.27 -14.20 -15.37
N THR A 567 19.39 -15.42 -15.90
CA THR A 567 20.68 -16.06 -16.15
C THR A 567 21.38 -15.54 -17.40
N ASP A 568 20.71 -14.70 -18.21
CA ASP A 568 21.16 -14.30 -19.54
C ASP A 568 21.62 -12.83 -19.65
N ASP A 569 21.61 -12.06 -18.55
CA ASP A 569 22.01 -10.64 -18.54
C ASP A 569 22.35 -10.15 -17.13
N PHE A 570 22.92 -8.95 -17.01
CA PHE A 570 23.42 -8.42 -15.76
C PHE A 570 22.92 -6.99 -15.48
N PRO A 571 22.41 -6.70 -14.27
CA PRO A 571 22.19 -5.33 -13.84
C PRO A 571 23.49 -4.65 -13.42
N VAL A 572 23.53 -3.33 -13.46
CA VAL A 572 24.62 -2.55 -12.86
C VAL A 572 24.40 -2.46 -11.36
N LEU A 573 25.35 -2.98 -10.58
CA LEU A 573 25.32 -2.96 -9.12
C LEU A 573 26.01 -1.70 -8.56
N ILE A 574 25.34 -1.00 -7.67
CA ILE A 574 25.81 0.25 -7.06
C ILE A 574 25.55 0.20 -5.55
N SER A 575 26.52 0.62 -4.74
CA SER A 575 26.29 0.91 -3.32
C SER A 575 25.93 2.39 -3.18
N PRO A 576 24.68 2.77 -2.85
CA PRO A 576 24.27 4.18 -2.80
C PRO A 576 25.02 4.98 -1.73
N GLY A 577 25.46 4.36 -0.63
CA GLY A 577 26.32 5.00 0.38
C GLY A 577 27.79 5.18 -0.07
N GLN A 578 28.27 4.36 -1.02
CA GLN A 578 29.63 4.40 -1.57
C GLN A 578 29.62 4.24 -3.10
N PRO A 579 29.00 5.15 -3.88
CA PRO A 579 28.75 4.93 -5.30
C PRO A 579 30.02 4.87 -6.15
N GLY A 580 31.13 5.45 -5.67
CA GLY A 580 32.43 5.40 -6.33
C GLY A 580 33.12 4.03 -6.29
N ILE A 581 32.65 3.09 -5.45
CA ILE A 581 33.23 1.75 -5.34
C ILE A 581 32.50 0.79 -6.26
N ARG A 582 33.09 0.51 -7.42
CA ARG A 582 32.56 -0.40 -8.43
C ARG A 582 32.81 -1.87 -8.09
N VAL A 583 31.93 -2.74 -8.59
CA VAL A 583 32.18 -4.19 -8.62
C VAL A 583 33.24 -4.53 -9.67
N ASN A 584 33.06 -4.03 -10.89
CA ASN A 584 33.95 -4.29 -12.02
C ASN A 584 34.77 -3.03 -12.33
N ILE A 585 36.10 -3.11 -12.22
CA ILE A 585 37.03 -1.99 -12.46
C ILE A 585 37.66 -2.10 -13.85
N VAL A 586 37.92 -3.32 -14.32
CA VAL A 586 38.58 -3.58 -15.61
C VAL A 586 37.60 -3.26 -16.76
N PRO A 587 37.99 -2.46 -17.77
CA PRO A 587 37.10 -2.08 -18.88
C PRO A 587 36.42 -3.25 -19.60
N GLU A 588 37.16 -4.32 -19.90
CA GLU A 588 36.60 -5.52 -20.56
C GLU A 588 35.53 -6.22 -19.69
N GLU A 589 35.74 -6.25 -18.36
CA GLU A 589 34.75 -6.81 -17.42
C GLU A 589 33.52 -5.91 -17.34
N ARG A 590 33.72 -4.59 -17.25
CA ARG A 590 32.62 -3.62 -17.25
C ARG A 590 31.72 -3.79 -18.48
N LYS A 591 32.29 -4.00 -19.66
CA LYS A 591 31.55 -4.31 -20.89
C LYS A 591 30.88 -5.69 -20.87
N ARG A 592 31.53 -6.69 -20.27
CA ARG A 592 30.96 -8.05 -20.21
C ARG A 592 29.73 -8.14 -19.31
N TYR A 593 29.79 -7.45 -18.17
CA TYR A 593 28.77 -7.43 -17.12
C TYR A 593 27.86 -6.19 -17.16
N SER A 594 27.92 -5.42 -18.25
CA SER A 594 26.93 -4.39 -18.52
C SER A 594 25.64 -5.02 -19.07
N PRO A 595 24.47 -4.41 -18.82
CA PRO A 595 23.22 -4.80 -19.45
C PRO A 595 23.37 -4.86 -20.98
N LYS A 596 22.93 -5.96 -21.58
CA LYS A 596 22.90 -6.15 -23.05
C LYS A 596 21.49 -6.13 -23.61
N LYS A 597 20.51 -6.48 -22.79
CA LYS A 597 19.10 -6.51 -23.16
C LYS A 597 18.33 -5.47 -22.35
N MET A 598 17.23 -5.01 -22.93
CA MET A 598 16.33 -4.07 -22.32
C MET A 598 14.90 -4.53 -22.53
N ASP A 599 14.11 -4.45 -21.47
CA ASP A 599 12.69 -4.75 -21.52
C ASP A 599 11.93 -3.45 -21.84
N VAL A 600 11.05 -3.53 -22.84
CA VAL A 600 10.33 -2.38 -23.40
C VAL A 600 8.88 -2.75 -23.73
N ILE A 601 8.03 -1.76 -23.91
CA ILE A 601 6.68 -1.95 -24.47
C ILE A 601 6.73 -1.56 -25.95
N ASN A 602 6.48 -2.49 -26.85
CA ASN A 602 6.28 -2.19 -28.26
C ASN A 602 4.84 -1.69 -28.46
N LEU A 603 4.69 -0.42 -28.84
CA LEU A 603 3.39 0.21 -29.01
C LEU A 603 2.69 -0.18 -30.31
N GLU A 604 3.43 -0.69 -31.30
CA GLU A 604 2.87 -1.14 -32.60
C GLU A 604 2.34 -2.57 -32.51
N GLU A 605 3.13 -3.46 -31.91
CA GLU A 605 2.74 -4.86 -31.67
C GLU A 605 1.92 -5.03 -30.37
N GLU A 606 1.74 -3.94 -29.61
CA GLU A 606 0.98 -3.87 -28.36
C GLU A 606 1.42 -4.87 -27.28
N GLN A 607 2.71 -5.21 -27.22
CA GLN A 607 3.24 -6.25 -26.34
C GLN A 607 4.52 -5.84 -25.62
N PHE A 608 4.80 -6.52 -24.52
CA PHE A 608 6.08 -6.46 -23.82
C PHE A 608 7.13 -7.25 -24.62
N GLU A 609 8.30 -6.65 -24.85
CA GLU A 609 9.40 -7.27 -25.59
C GLU A 609 10.73 -7.10 -24.87
N THR A 610 11.57 -8.13 -24.93
CA THR A 610 12.99 -8.02 -24.56
C THR A 610 13.80 -7.86 -25.83
N VAL A 611 14.57 -6.78 -25.92
CA VAL A 611 15.30 -6.38 -27.13
C VAL A 611 16.76 -6.11 -26.81
N ASP A 612 17.65 -6.34 -27.78
CA ASP A 612 19.07 -6.01 -27.64
C ASP A 612 19.26 -4.49 -27.64
N ILE A 613 19.94 -3.97 -26.61
CA ILE A 613 20.16 -2.52 -26.43
C ILE A 613 20.89 -1.95 -27.65
N SER A 614 21.88 -2.67 -28.19
CA SER A 614 22.64 -2.23 -29.35
C SER A 614 21.77 -1.94 -30.58
N SER A 615 20.67 -2.68 -30.76
CA SER A 615 19.74 -2.48 -31.87
C SER A 615 18.94 -1.19 -31.70
N ILE A 616 18.41 -0.94 -30.48
CA ILE A 616 17.68 0.30 -30.18
C ILE A 616 18.58 1.51 -30.27
N LEU A 617 19.81 1.43 -29.74
CA LEU A 617 20.75 2.54 -29.80
C LEU A 617 21.09 2.91 -31.25
N ARG A 618 21.27 1.92 -32.12
CA ARG A 618 21.54 2.13 -33.56
C ARG A 618 20.37 2.78 -34.31
N GLU A 619 19.13 2.40 -33.97
CA GLU A 619 17.93 2.87 -34.67
C GLU A 619 17.39 4.19 -34.11
N TYR A 620 17.37 4.33 -32.78
CA TYR A 620 16.66 5.40 -32.07
C TYR A 620 17.51 6.11 -30.99
N GLY A 621 18.81 5.86 -30.90
CA GLY A 621 19.69 6.44 -29.86
C GLY A 621 19.60 7.96 -29.75
N ASP A 622 19.47 8.67 -30.88
CA ASP A 622 19.31 10.13 -30.93
C ASP A 622 18.05 10.65 -30.23
N GLN A 623 16.98 9.84 -30.23
CA GLN A 623 15.68 10.16 -29.65
C GLN A 623 15.64 9.91 -28.14
N ILE A 624 16.59 9.15 -27.59
CA ILE A 624 16.67 8.88 -26.16
C ILE A 624 17.20 10.15 -25.46
N HIS A 625 16.41 10.64 -24.50
CA HIS A 625 16.81 11.78 -23.67
C HIS A 625 17.97 11.39 -22.77
N ASP A 626 18.96 12.27 -22.54
CA ASP A 626 20.09 12.02 -21.63
C ASP A 626 20.83 10.67 -21.83
N ILE A 627 20.85 10.17 -23.07
CA ILE A 627 21.49 8.89 -23.39
C ILE A 627 22.98 8.89 -23.06
N ASP A 628 23.64 10.04 -23.21
CA ASP A 628 25.04 10.27 -22.86
C ASP A 628 25.32 10.11 -21.36
N LYS A 629 24.27 10.12 -20.51
CA LYS A 629 24.41 9.79 -19.09
C LYS A 629 24.39 8.28 -18.81
N MET A 630 23.72 7.51 -19.67
CA MET A 630 23.50 6.08 -19.50
C MET A 630 24.62 5.24 -20.12
N VAL A 631 25.16 5.67 -21.26
CA VAL A 631 26.17 4.92 -22.03
C VAL A 631 27.53 5.59 -22.01
N SER A 632 28.57 4.76 -22.11
CA SER A 632 29.96 5.17 -22.35
C SER A 632 30.47 4.49 -23.63
N ILE A 633 31.51 5.05 -24.24
CA ILE A 633 32.15 4.47 -25.45
C ILE A 633 33.28 3.53 -25.01
N PHE A 634 33.30 2.32 -25.56
CA PHE A 634 34.41 1.38 -25.42
C PHE A 634 35.34 1.47 -26.64
N GLU A 635 36.58 1.91 -26.43
CA GLU A 635 37.57 2.07 -27.50
C GLU A 635 38.96 1.71 -26.97
N LEU A 636 39.74 0.92 -27.73
CA LEU A 636 41.13 0.56 -27.41
C LEU A 636 41.30 0.01 -25.97
N ASN A 637 40.39 -0.83 -25.49
CA ASN A 637 40.35 -1.37 -24.12
C ASN A 637 40.18 -0.32 -23.01
N HIS A 638 39.66 0.86 -23.34
CA HIS A 638 39.25 1.88 -22.38
C HIS A 638 37.75 2.16 -22.50
N ILE A 639 37.13 2.48 -21.36
CA ILE A 639 35.78 3.04 -21.32
C ILE A 639 35.95 4.53 -21.05
N ARG A 640 35.43 5.36 -21.94
CA ARG A 640 35.40 6.81 -21.76
C ARG A 640 33.97 7.31 -21.80
N ASP A 641 33.71 8.35 -21.03
CA ASP A 641 32.47 9.09 -21.12
C ASP A 641 32.37 9.77 -22.48
N ALA A 642 31.15 9.87 -22.98
CA ALA A 642 30.85 10.49 -24.26
C ALA A 642 29.87 11.64 -24.05
N ASN A 643 30.05 12.72 -24.79
CA ASN A 643 29.02 13.75 -24.93
C ASN A 643 28.01 13.31 -25.98
N LYS A 644 26.74 13.74 -25.86
CA LYS A 644 25.69 13.37 -26.82
C LYS A 644 26.06 13.66 -28.29
N PHE A 645 26.80 14.73 -28.56
CA PHE A 645 27.22 15.13 -29.91
C PHE A 645 28.43 14.36 -30.46
N GLU A 646 29.14 13.61 -29.61
CA GLU A 646 30.31 12.81 -30.00
C GLU A 646 29.93 11.36 -30.35
N ILE A 647 28.77 10.89 -29.91
CA ILE A 647 28.33 9.51 -30.08
C ILE A 647 27.91 9.26 -31.53
N ASP A 648 28.63 8.37 -32.24
CA ASP A 648 28.16 7.77 -33.48
C ASP A 648 27.49 6.43 -33.15
N PHE A 649 26.16 6.44 -32.98
CA PHE A 649 25.37 5.26 -32.61
C PHE A 649 25.52 4.06 -33.56
N ARG A 650 26.03 4.26 -34.78
CA ARG A 650 26.19 3.19 -35.78
C ARG A 650 27.57 2.57 -35.74
N LYS A 651 28.60 3.32 -35.35
CA LYS A 651 30.00 2.88 -35.38
C LYS A 651 30.59 2.65 -34.00
N ASP A 652 30.16 3.41 -33.01
CA ASP A 652 30.72 3.34 -31.67
C ASP A 652 30.21 2.08 -30.94
N ASP A 653 31.10 1.53 -30.13
CA ASP A 653 30.81 0.39 -29.26
C ASP A 653 30.30 0.90 -27.90
N LEU A 654 29.00 1.13 -27.84
CA LEU A 654 28.33 1.71 -26.68
C LEU A 654 28.04 0.68 -25.59
N VAL A 655 28.42 1.01 -24.37
CA VAL A 655 28.28 0.16 -23.18
C VAL A 655 27.43 0.88 -22.15
N VAL A 656 26.43 0.21 -21.58
CA VAL A 656 25.60 0.78 -20.51
C VAL A 656 26.37 0.75 -19.18
N THR A 657 26.75 1.93 -18.70
CA THR A 657 27.59 2.09 -17.50
C THR A 657 26.92 2.92 -16.40
N PHE A 658 26.04 3.86 -16.80
CA PHE A 658 25.47 4.88 -15.93
C PHE A 658 26.51 5.75 -15.21
N ASP A 659 27.72 5.88 -15.73
CA ASP A 659 28.82 6.61 -15.06
C ASP A 659 28.45 8.05 -14.76
N ARG A 660 27.89 8.75 -15.75
CA ARG A 660 27.46 10.15 -15.60
C ARG A 660 26.15 10.30 -14.82
N VAL A 661 25.27 9.28 -14.81
CA VAL A 661 24.17 9.25 -13.82
C VAL A 661 24.73 9.26 -12.39
N LEU A 662 25.82 8.55 -12.13
CA LEU A 662 26.39 8.46 -10.78
C LEU A 662 27.21 9.68 -10.37
N SER A 663 27.92 10.31 -11.31
CA SER A 663 28.76 11.48 -11.03
C SER A 663 28.02 12.81 -11.12
N GLU A 664 27.07 12.97 -12.04
CA GLU A 664 26.46 14.27 -12.38
C GLU A 664 24.99 14.40 -11.96
N SER A 665 24.29 13.31 -11.65
CA SER A 665 22.86 13.36 -11.28
C SER A 665 22.63 13.28 -9.76
N PRO A 666 21.49 13.82 -9.27
CA PRO A 666 21.10 13.66 -7.87
C PRO A 666 20.51 12.26 -7.56
N TYR A 667 20.18 11.45 -8.57
CA TYR A 667 19.32 10.26 -8.40
C TYR A 667 19.84 9.27 -7.37
N ILE A 668 21.14 9.00 -7.35
CA ILE A 668 21.72 8.01 -6.43
C ILE A 668 21.75 8.55 -4.99
N LYS A 669 21.97 9.86 -4.83
CA LYS A 669 21.84 10.54 -3.53
C LYS A 669 20.40 10.54 -3.06
N GLN A 670 19.44 10.73 -3.96
CA GLN A 670 18.01 10.64 -3.66
C GLN A 670 17.63 9.23 -3.21
N ILE A 671 18.03 8.19 -3.95
CA ILE A 671 17.79 6.78 -3.57
C ILE A 671 18.41 6.48 -2.20
N SER A 672 19.65 6.92 -1.95
CA SER A 672 20.29 6.79 -0.64
C SER A 672 19.46 7.43 0.48
N MET A 673 18.97 8.65 0.25
CA MET A 673 18.14 9.37 1.22
C MET A 673 16.80 8.68 1.43
N ILE A 674 16.12 8.23 0.37
CA ILE A 674 14.86 7.47 0.45
C ILE A 674 15.05 6.23 1.32
N LEU A 675 16.06 5.41 1.02
CA LEU A 675 16.33 4.18 1.77
C LEU A 675 16.60 4.46 3.25
N LYS A 676 17.39 5.50 3.55
CA LYS A 676 17.71 5.88 4.93
C LYS A 676 16.48 6.36 5.69
N THR A 677 15.72 7.29 5.09
CA THR A 677 14.51 7.86 5.69
C THR A 677 13.47 6.78 5.93
N LEU A 678 13.16 5.96 4.91
CA LEU A 678 12.17 4.90 5.04
C LEU A 678 12.58 3.85 6.06
N LYS A 679 13.85 3.41 6.06
CA LYS A 679 14.37 2.48 7.08
C LYS A 679 14.26 3.03 8.50
N GLU A 680 14.59 4.31 8.70
CA GLU A 680 14.52 4.97 10.01
C GLU A 680 13.07 5.10 10.49
N LYS A 681 12.15 5.57 9.63
CA LYS A 681 10.76 5.82 10.02
C LYS A 681 9.91 4.56 10.14
N ILE A 682 10.17 3.55 9.31
CA ILE A 682 9.49 2.25 9.37
C ILE A 682 10.11 1.37 10.47
N GLY A 683 11.36 1.62 10.85
CA GLY A 683 12.04 0.92 11.94
C GLY A 683 12.60 -0.45 11.55
N MET A 684 12.59 -0.79 10.26
CA MET A 684 13.16 -2.03 9.72
C MET A 684 13.76 -1.79 8.33
N PRO A 685 14.68 -2.66 7.86
CA PRO A 685 15.20 -2.56 6.51
C PRO A 685 14.07 -2.63 5.47
N VAL A 686 14.17 -1.81 4.44
CA VAL A 686 13.22 -1.71 3.32
C VAL A 686 13.89 -2.00 1.99
N ASP A 687 13.08 -2.44 1.02
CA ASP A 687 13.42 -2.43 -0.40
C ASP A 687 12.36 -1.68 -1.21
N ILE A 688 12.85 -0.97 -2.24
CA ILE A 688 12.04 -0.12 -3.10
C ILE A 688 12.27 -0.49 -4.57
N GLU A 689 11.22 -0.33 -5.38
CA GLU A 689 11.32 -0.29 -6.84
C GLU A 689 11.21 1.16 -7.30
N PHE A 690 12.05 1.54 -8.25
CA PHE A 690 12.06 2.89 -8.81
C PHE A 690 12.25 2.89 -10.32
N ALA A 691 11.83 3.98 -10.96
CA ALA A 691 12.11 4.26 -12.36
C ALA A 691 12.41 5.75 -12.56
N SER A 692 13.09 6.08 -13.64
CA SER A 692 13.30 7.47 -14.07
C SER A 692 13.08 7.61 -15.56
N ASP A 693 12.36 8.67 -15.93
CA ASP A 693 12.15 9.09 -17.31
C ASP A 693 13.29 10.01 -17.82
N GLY A 694 14.39 10.12 -17.06
CA GLY A 694 15.52 11.01 -17.32
C GLY A 694 15.36 12.43 -16.76
N GLN A 695 14.20 12.78 -16.23
CA GLN A 695 13.97 14.08 -15.58
C GLN A 695 13.63 13.92 -14.10
N GLN A 696 12.74 12.98 -13.78
CA GLN A 696 12.25 12.76 -12.43
C GLN A 696 12.49 11.32 -11.98
N LEU A 697 12.56 11.14 -10.67
CA LEU A 697 12.63 9.83 -10.04
C LEU A 697 11.25 9.45 -9.51
N TYR A 698 10.81 8.25 -9.87
CA TYR A 698 9.51 7.73 -9.49
C TYR A 698 9.69 6.55 -8.53
N LEU A 699 9.00 6.60 -7.40
CA LEU A 699 8.84 5.47 -6.50
C LEU A 699 7.68 4.61 -7.00
N LEU A 700 7.97 3.35 -7.32
CA LEU A 700 6.98 2.41 -7.89
C LEU A 700 6.42 1.47 -6.83
N GLN A 701 7.26 1.05 -5.88
CA GLN A 701 6.88 0.16 -4.78
C GLN A 701 7.82 0.39 -3.59
N CYS A 702 7.30 0.19 -2.38
CA CYS A 702 8.08 0.11 -1.16
C CYS A 702 7.53 -1.02 -0.29
N ARG A 703 8.42 -1.87 0.23
CA ARG A 703 8.05 -2.93 1.17
C ARG A 703 9.15 -3.14 2.22
N PRO A 704 8.81 -3.72 3.38
CA PRO A 704 9.81 -4.26 4.29
C PRO A 704 10.69 -5.29 3.57
N GLN A 705 12.01 -5.13 3.73
CA GLN A 705 12.98 -6.06 3.17
C GLN A 705 12.82 -7.40 3.88
N SER A 706 12.09 -8.30 3.23
CA SER A 706 11.85 -9.63 3.77
C SER A 706 13.14 -10.45 3.69
N PHE A 707 13.62 -10.93 4.83
CA PHE A 707 14.56 -12.02 4.84
C PHE A 707 13.80 -13.27 4.36
N VAL A 708 14.25 -13.89 3.27
CA VAL A 708 13.93 -15.31 3.05
C VAL A 708 14.36 -16.04 4.34
N THR A 709 13.62 -17.03 4.83
CA THR A 709 13.95 -17.74 6.09
C THR A 709 15.41 -18.23 6.12
N ASP A 710 15.97 -18.55 4.95
CA ASP A 710 17.37 -18.94 4.75
C ASP A 710 18.37 -17.76 4.77
N LYS A 711 17.91 -16.51 4.88
CA LYS A 711 18.67 -15.24 4.92
C LYS A 711 18.39 -14.42 6.18
N ALA A 712 17.62 -14.94 7.13
CA ALA A 712 17.42 -14.30 8.42
C ALA A 712 18.72 -14.37 9.25
N PRO A 713 18.97 -13.40 10.15
CA PRO A 713 20.08 -13.48 11.10
C PRO A 713 19.93 -14.75 11.94
N ALA A 714 20.85 -15.70 11.75
CA ALA A 714 20.78 -16.99 12.42
C ALA A 714 21.18 -16.85 13.90
N PRO A 715 20.47 -17.48 14.86
CA PRO A 715 21.01 -17.63 16.20
C PRO A 715 22.26 -18.53 16.12
N ILE A 716 23.42 -17.97 16.46
CA ILE A 716 24.69 -18.71 16.49
C ILE A 716 24.69 -19.60 17.74
N PRO A 717 24.69 -20.94 17.61
CA PRO A 717 24.64 -21.83 18.77
C PRO A 717 25.93 -21.71 19.57
N LYS A 718 25.81 -21.51 20.89
CA LYS A 718 26.98 -21.38 21.80
C LYS A 718 27.45 -22.71 22.39
N ASP A 719 26.59 -23.72 22.39
CA ASP A 719 26.84 -25.01 23.05
C ASP A 719 27.23 -26.12 22.08
N ILE A 720 28.03 -25.80 21.05
CA ILE A 720 28.59 -26.80 20.13
C ILE A 720 30.01 -27.13 20.60
N PRO A 721 30.34 -28.41 20.86
CA PRO A 721 31.71 -28.81 21.16
C PRO A 721 32.67 -28.42 20.02
N ASP A 722 33.84 -27.86 20.32
CA ASP A 722 34.81 -27.39 19.32
C ASP A 722 35.15 -28.44 18.24
N LYS A 723 35.14 -29.73 18.61
CA LYS A 723 35.37 -30.85 17.70
C LYS A 723 34.31 -31.01 16.60
N ASP A 724 33.09 -30.54 16.84
CA ASP A 724 31.95 -30.59 15.93
C ASP A 724 31.83 -29.31 15.08
N ILE A 725 32.73 -28.33 15.28
CA ILE A 725 32.83 -27.11 14.48
C ILE A 725 33.86 -27.32 13.35
N ILE A 726 33.43 -27.12 12.10
CA ILE A 726 34.33 -27.22 10.94
C ILE A 726 35.05 -25.89 10.69
N PHE A 727 34.33 -24.78 10.76
CA PHE A 727 34.90 -23.44 10.63
C PHE A 727 34.06 -22.38 11.36
N SER A 728 34.66 -21.24 11.71
CA SER A 728 33.98 -20.01 12.13
C SER A 728 34.48 -18.81 11.33
N ALA A 729 33.70 -17.73 11.24
CA ALA A 729 34.07 -16.50 10.54
C ALA A 729 33.40 -15.28 11.19
N ASP A 730 34.09 -14.15 11.22
CA ASP A 730 33.62 -12.88 11.80
C ASP A 730 33.74 -11.69 10.83
N ARG A 731 34.28 -11.91 9.62
CA ARG A 731 34.48 -10.87 8.61
C ARG A 731 33.64 -11.05 7.36
N TYR A 732 33.04 -9.95 6.92
CA TYR A 732 32.24 -9.85 5.69
C TYR A 732 31.14 -10.92 5.57
N VAL A 733 30.67 -11.43 6.70
CA VAL A 733 29.59 -12.42 6.79
C VAL A 733 28.28 -11.75 6.37
N SER A 734 27.49 -12.46 5.57
CA SER A 734 26.10 -12.12 5.21
C SER A 734 25.14 -12.95 6.06
N ASN A 735 23.89 -12.49 6.26
CA ASN A 735 22.92 -13.34 6.95
C ASN A 735 22.60 -14.62 6.15
N GLY A 736 22.47 -15.75 6.85
CA GLY A 736 21.97 -16.96 6.22
C GLY A 736 21.93 -18.20 7.10
N VAL A 737 20.97 -19.08 6.80
CA VAL A 737 20.79 -20.40 7.40
C VAL A 737 20.85 -21.42 6.26
N ILE A 738 21.94 -22.17 6.18
CA ILE A 738 22.08 -23.26 5.21
C ILE A 738 22.07 -24.59 5.95
N GLY A 739 21.03 -25.39 5.72
CA GLY A 739 20.89 -26.73 6.32
C GLY A 739 21.14 -27.86 5.32
N ASN A 740 21.22 -29.09 5.84
CA ASN A 740 21.23 -30.33 5.06
C ASN A 740 22.36 -30.43 4.03
N ILE A 741 23.53 -29.86 4.33
CA ILE A 741 24.72 -30.06 3.50
C ILE A 741 25.23 -31.48 3.75
N SER A 742 25.22 -32.29 2.68
CA SER A 742 25.64 -33.69 2.68
C SER A 742 27.07 -33.86 2.19
N HIS A 743 27.59 -32.94 1.37
CA HIS A 743 28.93 -33.06 0.79
C HIS A 743 29.77 -31.78 0.97
N ILE A 744 31.08 -31.97 1.17
CA ILE A 744 32.08 -30.89 1.11
C ILE A 744 33.04 -31.23 -0.02
N VAL A 745 33.23 -30.29 -0.95
CA VAL A 745 34.33 -30.33 -1.91
C VAL A 745 35.38 -29.36 -1.42
N TYR A 746 36.47 -29.90 -0.89
CA TYR A 746 37.59 -29.15 -0.33
C TYR A 746 38.79 -29.24 -1.26
N VAL A 747 39.19 -28.11 -1.84
CA VAL A 747 40.46 -27.97 -2.54
C VAL A 747 41.48 -27.49 -1.52
N ASP A 748 42.45 -28.33 -1.17
CA ASP A 748 43.40 -28.02 -0.10
C ASP A 748 44.33 -26.86 -0.51
N PRO A 749 44.33 -25.72 0.19
CA PRO A 749 45.17 -24.58 -0.16
C PRO A 749 46.68 -24.86 -0.16
N GLU A 750 47.18 -25.73 0.73
CA GLU A 750 48.61 -26.02 0.80
C GLU A 750 49.03 -26.97 -0.32
N GLU A 751 48.22 -27.98 -0.63
CA GLU A 751 48.53 -28.92 -1.73
C GLU A 751 48.32 -28.26 -3.10
N TYR A 752 47.28 -27.43 -3.26
CA TYR A 752 47.05 -26.67 -4.49
C TYR A 752 48.25 -25.78 -4.87
N ASN A 753 48.86 -25.14 -3.87
CA ASN A 753 50.04 -24.28 -4.09
C ASN A 753 51.30 -25.04 -4.52
N LYS A 754 51.40 -26.35 -4.25
CA LYS A 754 52.53 -27.19 -4.66
C LYS A 754 52.38 -27.69 -6.10
N VAL A 755 51.21 -27.52 -6.72
CA VAL A 755 50.99 -27.93 -8.11
C VAL A 755 51.69 -26.94 -9.03
N ASP A 756 52.74 -27.41 -9.70
CA ASP A 756 53.50 -26.61 -10.66
C ASP A 756 53.02 -26.80 -12.10
N GLU A 757 52.41 -27.95 -12.42
CA GLU A 757 51.90 -28.23 -13.76
C GLU A 757 50.58 -27.52 -14.04
N LEU A 758 50.56 -26.70 -15.09
CA LEU A 758 49.37 -25.96 -15.53
C LEU A 758 48.22 -26.90 -15.92
N GLU A 759 48.53 -28.08 -16.45
CA GLU A 759 47.54 -29.06 -16.88
C GLU A 759 46.75 -29.62 -15.68
N ASP A 760 47.45 -29.92 -14.58
CA ASP A 760 46.83 -30.38 -13.32
C ASP A 760 45.96 -29.29 -12.67
N LEU A 761 46.41 -28.03 -12.69
CA LEU A 761 45.60 -26.89 -12.24
C LEU A 761 44.29 -26.75 -13.04
N ASN A 762 44.33 -26.97 -14.36
CA ASN A 762 43.11 -26.99 -15.18
C ASN A 762 42.25 -28.23 -14.92
N HIS A 763 42.86 -29.39 -14.66
CA HIS A 763 42.14 -30.60 -14.29
C HIS A 763 41.38 -30.44 -12.97
N ILE A 764 41.93 -29.73 -11.99
CA ILE A 764 41.25 -29.41 -10.72
C ILE A 764 39.96 -28.63 -10.98
N GLY A 765 40.01 -27.56 -11.78
CA GLY A 765 38.82 -26.79 -12.18
C GLY A 765 37.78 -27.64 -12.91
N LYS A 766 38.23 -28.52 -13.81
CA LYS A 766 37.35 -29.45 -14.54
C LYS A 766 36.67 -30.46 -13.61
N VAL A 767 37.40 -31.01 -12.63
CA VAL A 767 36.84 -31.91 -11.62
C VAL A 767 35.77 -31.21 -10.79
N VAL A 768 36.01 -29.97 -10.37
CA VAL A 768 35.00 -29.16 -9.68
C VAL A 768 33.72 -29.02 -10.54
N GLY A 769 33.85 -28.68 -11.82
CA GLY A 769 32.70 -28.58 -12.73
C GLY A 769 31.94 -29.90 -12.93
N MET A 770 32.68 -31.02 -12.99
CA MET A 770 32.07 -32.35 -13.04
C MET A 770 31.34 -32.70 -11.73
N LEU A 771 31.91 -32.38 -10.58
CA LEU A 771 31.28 -32.57 -9.27
C LEU A 771 30.00 -31.74 -9.14
N ASN A 772 30.00 -30.50 -9.61
CA ASN A 772 28.82 -29.64 -9.66
C ASN A 772 27.65 -30.25 -10.44
N SER A 773 27.93 -31.11 -11.42
CA SER A 773 26.91 -31.80 -12.23
C SER A 773 26.38 -33.09 -11.58
N VAL A 774 27.18 -33.74 -10.73
CA VAL A 774 26.87 -35.06 -10.16
C VAL A 774 26.33 -34.97 -8.73
N LEU A 775 26.80 -34.00 -7.93
CA LEU A 775 26.39 -33.85 -6.54
C LEU A 775 24.96 -33.30 -6.41
N PRO A 776 24.23 -33.64 -5.33
CA PRO A 776 22.87 -33.17 -5.16
C PRO A 776 22.80 -31.64 -5.07
N ARG A 777 21.92 -31.06 -5.90
CA ARG A 777 21.76 -29.61 -6.02
C ARG A 777 21.50 -28.96 -4.66
N ARG A 778 22.28 -27.94 -4.31
CA ARG A 778 22.22 -27.18 -3.04
C ARG A 778 22.42 -28.00 -1.76
N GLN A 779 23.04 -29.18 -1.86
CA GLN A 779 23.43 -29.98 -0.69
C GLN A 779 24.95 -30.18 -0.59
N PHE A 780 25.74 -29.40 -1.32
CA PHE A 780 27.19 -29.41 -1.21
C PHE A 780 27.76 -28.00 -1.15
N ILE A 781 28.93 -27.88 -0.54
CA ILE A 781 29.70 -26.62 -0.47
C ILE A 781 31.06 -26.80 -1.12
N LEU A 782 31.59 -25.70 -1.65
CA LEU A 782 32.94 -25.61 -2.18
C LEU A 782 33.80 -24.83 -1.18
N ILE A 783 34.96 -25.37 -0.83
CA ILE A 783 35.93 -24.70 0.04
C ILE A 783 37.29 -24.78 -0.66
N GLY A 784 38.00 -23.66 -0.83
CA GLY A 784 39.35 -23.73 -1.39
C GLY A 784 40.13 -22.43 -1.43
N PRO A 785 41.33 -22.45 -2.04
CA PRO A 785 42.29 -21.36 -1.94
C PRO A 785 41.89 -20.14 -2.76
N GLY A 786 42.09 -18.97 -2.14
CA GLY A 786 42.12 -17.67 -2.82
C GLY A 786 40.94 -17.41 -3.75
N ARG A 787 41.21 -16.81 -4.90
CA ARG A 787 40.19 -16.31 -5.85
C ARG A 787 39.76 -17.36 -6.87
N TRP A 788 38.50 -17.77 -6.79
CA TRP A 788 37.87 -18.63 -7.78
C TRP A 788 37.44 -17.84 -9.02
N GLY A 789 37.56 -18.45 -10.20
CA GLY A 789 37.14 -17.81 -11.47
C GLY A 789 38.14 -16.81 -12.07
N SER A 790 39.39 -16.81 -11.59
CA SER A 790 40.48 -16.04 -12.20
C SER A 790 40.78 -16.51 -13.64
N ARG A 791 40.77 -15.56 -14.60
CA ARG A 791 41.16 -15.82 -16.00
C ARG A 791 42.67 -15.72 -16.26
N GLY A 792 43.41 -15.10 -15.34
CA GLY A 792 44.85 -14.88 -15.44
C GLY A 792 45.64 -15.86 -14.57
N ASP A 793 45.94 -15.46 -13.33
CA ASP A 793 46.84 -16.21 -12.45
C ASP A 793 46.10 -17.34 -11.70
N ILE A 794 46.19 -18.55 -12.26
CA ILE A 794 45.56 -19.77 -11.74
C ILE A 794 46.18 -20.21 -10.40
N LYS A 795 47.40 -19.73 -10.05
CA LYS A 795 47.99 -20.03 -8.74
C LYS A 795 47.33 -19.24 -7.60
N LEU A 796 46.62 -18.15 -7.90
CA LEU A 796 45.89 -17.36 -6.90
C LEU A 796 44.54 -17.98 -6.50
N GLY A 797 44.05 -18.99 -7.21
CA GLY A 797 42.85 -19.74 -6.85
C GLY A 797 42.29 -20.58 -8.00
N VAL A 798 41.19 -21.27 -7.76
CA VAL A 798 40.71 -22.33 -8.68
C VAL A 798 40.08 -21.73 -9.94
N LYS A 799 40.58 -22.16 -11.11
CA LYS A 799 40.02 -21.74 -12.41
C LYS A 799 38.71 -22.47 -12.69
N VAL A 800 37.60 -21.78 -12.47
CA VAL A 800 36.24 -22.26 -12.74
C VAL A 800 35.42 -21.17 -13.43
N THR A 801 34.36 -21.57 -14.11
CA THR A 801 33.32 -20.67 -14.61
C THR A 801 32.06 -20.81 -13.77
N TYR A 802 31.09 -19.92 -13.98
CA TYR A 802 29.76 -20.04 -13.37
C TYR A 802 29.15 -21.45 -13.57
N ALA A 803 29.25 -22.00 -14.78
CA ALA A 803 28.67 -23.30 -15.11
C ALA A 803 29.28 -24.44 -14.27
N ASP A 804 30.50 -24.24 -13.78
CA ASP A 804 31.22 -25.22 -12.99
C ASP A 804 30.81 -25.21 -11.50
N ILE A 805 30.01 -24.23 -11.04
CA ILE A 805 29.67 -24.09 -9.62
C ILE A 805 28.19 -23.78 -9.33
N CYS A 806 27.34 -23.61 -10.35
CA CYS A 806 25.96 -23.12 -10.23
C CYS A 806 25.02 -23.93 -9.28
N ASN A 807 25.35 -25.18 -8.97
CA ASN A 807 24.56 -26.06 -8.09
C ASN A 807 25.04 -26.05 -6.64
N THR A 808 26.16 -25.40 -6.31
CA THR A 808 26.68 -25.35 -4.94
C THR A 808 25.81 -24.49 -4.02
N ALA A 809 25.76 -24.82 -2.74
CA ALA A 809 25.06 -24.01 -1.74
C ALA A 809 25.89 -22.81 -1.29
N VAL A 810 27.18 -23.03 -1.03
CA VAL A 810 28.11 -22.03 -0.50
C VAL A 810 29.48 -22.21 -1.16
N LEU A 811 30.08 -21.10 -1.58
CA LEU A 811 31.49 -21.00 -1.94
C LEU A 811 32.24 -20.31 -0.80
N ILE A 812 33.18 -21.04 -0.20
CA ILE A 812 34.04 -20.57 0.89
C ILE A 812 35.46 -20.40 0.36
N GLU A 813 35.94 -19.17 0.34
CA GLU A 813 37.29 -18.87 -0.10
C GLU A 813 38.21 -18.68 1.09
N VAL A 814 39.27 -19.48 1.13
CA VAL A 814 40.20 -19.55 2.25
C VAL A 814 41.41 -18.67 1.96
N ALA A 815 41.54 -17.59 2.73
CA ALA A 815 42.69 -16.69 2.69
C ALA A 815 43.64 -16.95 3.85
N ARG A 816 44.73 -17.69 3.59
CA ARG A 816 45.83 -17.91 4.54
C ARG A 816 46.98 -16.93 4.33
N LYS A 817 47.52 -16.35 5.41
CA LYS A 817 48.68 -15.45 5.43
C LYS A 817 49.96 -16.26 5.18
N LYS A 818 50.73 -15.89 4.16
CA LYS A 818 52.09 -16.43 3.93
C LYS A 818 53.06 -15.28 3.67
N THR A 819 54.16 -15.21 4.43
CA THR A 819 55.26 -14.22 4.21
C THR A 819 54.79 -12.78 3.95
N GLY A 820 53.82 -12.28 4.75
CA GLY A 820 53.30 -10.92 4.63
C GLY A 820 52.30 -10.68 3.48
N TYR A 821 51.98 -11.70 2.68
CA TYR A 821 50.99 -11.64 1.60
C TYR A 821 49.70 -12.35 2.02
N LEU A 822 48.57 -11.65 1.84
CA LEU A 822 47.22 -12.18 2.01
C LEU A 822 46.65 -12.40 0.59
N PRO A 823 46.28 -13.64 0.21
CA PRO A 823 45.78 -13.90 -1.13
C PRO A 823 44.51 -13.09 -1.40
N GLU A 824 44.42 -12.56 -2.62
CA GLU A 824 43.21 -11.88 -3.09
C GLU A 824 42.06 -12.89 -3.19
N LEU A 825 40.89 -12.47 -2.73
CA LEU A 825 39.66 -13.25 -2.82
C LEU A 825 38.84 -12.79 -4.03
N SER A 826 37.82 -13.55 -4.43
CA SER A 826 36.83 -13.15 -5.45
C SER A 826 35.97 -11.96 -5.03
N PHE A 827 36.16 -11.49 -3.80
CA PHE A 827 35.62 -10.25 -3.28
C PHE A 827 35.94 -9.05 -4.20
N GLY A 828 34.91 -8.38 -4.72
CA GLY A 828 35.13 -7.23 -5.61
C GLY A 828 35.54 -7.59 -7.02
N THR A 829 35.21 -8.80 -7.47
CA THR A 829 35.58 -9.29 -8.80
C THR A 829 34.35 -9.65 -9.63
N HIS A 830 34.53 -9.76 -10.93
CA HIS A 830 33.46 -10.18 -11.84
C HIS A 830 32.77 -11.49 -11.46
N PHE A 831 33.53 -12.42 -10.87
CA PHE A 831 33.02 -13.70 -10.41
C PHE A 831 32.05 -13.55 -9.23
N PHE A 832 32.18 -12.49 -8.43
CA PHE A 832 31.24 -12.18 -7.37
C PHE A 832 29.83 -11.94 -7.92
N GLN A 833 29.71 -11.20 -9.02
CA GLN A 833 28.41 -10.91 -9.62
C GLN A 833 27.74 -12.19 -10.12
N ASP A 834 28.52 -13.11 -10.70
CA ASP A 834 28.05 -14.45 -11.09
C ASP A 834 27.49 -15.25 -9.87
N LEU A 835 28.12 -15.16 -8.70
CA LEU A 835 27.63 -15.80 -7.46
C LEU A 835 26.32 -15.19 -6.95
N VAL A 836 26.20 -13.85 -7.00
CA VAL A 836 25.00 -13.13 -6.60
C VAL A 836 23.81 -13.54 -7.45
N GLU A 837 23.98 -13.59 -8.78
CA GLU A 837 22.91 -13.99 -9.70
C GLU A 837 22.56 -15.48 -9.56
N ALA A 838 23.54 -16.36 -9.28
CA ALA A 838 23.26 -17.77 -8.99
C ALA A 838 22.64 -18.01 -7.60
N ASN A 839 22.51 -17.01 -6.73
CA ASN A 839 22.12 -17.21 -5.33
C ASN A 839 23.02 -18.23 -4.60
N ILE A 840 24.33 -18.22 -4.89
CA ILE A 840 25.33 -18.98 -4.13
C ILE A 840 25.79 -18.10 -2.96
N TYR A 841 25.80 -18.64 -1.75
CA TYR A 841 26.36 -17.91 -0.61
C TYR A 841 27.87 -17.83 -0.76
N TYR A 842 28.41 -16.64 -0.54
CA TYR A 842 29.83 -16.39 -0.58
C TYR A 842 30.33 -16.12 0.83
N LEU A 843 31.36 -16.84 1.27
CA LEU A 843 31.95 -16.67 2.60
C LEU A 843 33.48 -16.58 2.48
N PRO A 844 34.08 -15.39 2.70
CA PRO A 844 35.51 -15.28 2.86
C PRO A 844 35.92 -15.79 4.24
N LEU A 845 36.89 -16.69 4.29
CA LEU A 845 37.39 -17.29 5.53
C LEU A 845 38.86 -16.90 5.74
N TYR A 846 39.18 -16.43 6.94
CA TYR A 846 40.53 -16.03 7.34
C TYR A 846 41.01 -16.90 8.51
N PRO A 847 41.51 -18.13 8.26
CA PRO A 847 41.84 -19.09 9.32
C PRO A 847 42.95 -18.63 10.29
N ASP A 848 43.82 -17.73 9.85
CA ASP A 848 44.99 -17.29 10.62
C ASP A 848 44.72 -16.10 11.55
N GLU A 849 43.44 -15.73 11.74
CA GLU A 849 43.05 -14.68 12.68
C GLU A 849 42.72 -15.25 14.06
N GLU A 850 43.00 -14.46 15.11
CA GLU A 850 42.74 -14.89 16.49
C GLU A 850 41.24 -15.12 16.73
N GLY A 851 40.90 -16.26 17.33
CA GLY A 851 39.51 -16.62 17.65
C GLY A 851 38.75 -17.32 16.50
N ILE A 852 39.37 -17.47 15.33
CA ILE A 852 38.79 -18.24 14.21
C ILE A 852 39.11 -19.72 14.34
N ILE A 853 38.08 -20.55 14.25
CA ILE A 853 38.18 -22.01 14.22
C ILE A 853 38.25 -22.43 12.75
N PHE A 854 39.22 -23.26 12.40
CA PHE A 854 39.27 -23.93 11.09
C PHE A 854 39.83 -25.34 11.26
N ASN A 855 38.95 -26.34 11.18
CA ASN A 855 39.27 -27.73 11.44
C ASN A 855 39.89 -28.39 10.20
N ALA A 856 41.11 -27.96 9.86
CA ALA A 856 41.89 -28.55 8.78
C ALA A 856 42.13 -30.05 8.97
N ALA A 857 42.20 -30.53 10.23
CA ALA A 857 42.36 -31.95 10.54
C ALA A 857 41.14 -32.77 10.11
N PHE A 858 39.92 -32.27 10.31
CA PHE A 858 38.70 -32.90 9.79
C PHE A 858 38.74 -32.94 8.26
N LEU A 859 38.95 -31.80 7.60
CA LEU A 859 38.94 -31.70 6.13
C LEU A 859 40.04 -32.55 5.45
N SER A 860 41.17 -32.76 6.12
CA SER A 860 42.29 -33.51 5.56
C SER A 860 42.23 -35.02 5.79
N ARG A 861 41.62 -35.49 6.89
CA ARG A 861 41.67 -36.91 7.32
C ARG A 861 40.43 -37.75 6.98
N GLN A 862 39.34 -37.14 6.52
CA GLN A 862 38.16 -37.92 6.11
C GLN A 862 38.42 -38.75 4.85
N LYS A 863 37.60 -39.78 4.66
CA LYS A 863 37.59 -40.60 3.44
C LYS A 863 37.29 -39.69 2.23
N ASN A 864 38.23 -39.60 1.31
CA ASN A 864 38.02 -38.94 0.02
C ASN A 864 37.28 -39.91 -0.93
N ILE A 865 36.08 -39.54 -1.39
CA ILE A 865 35.30 -40.34 -2.34
C ILE A 865 35.58 -39.95 -3.80
N LEU A 866 36.55 -39.08 -4.08
CA LEU A 866 36.86 -38.62 -5.43
C LEU A 866 37.16 -39.78 -6.39
N LYS A 867 37.99 -40.77 -6.02
CA LYS A 867 38.25 -41.94 -6.88
C LYS A 867 37.02 -42.82 -7.14
N GLU A 868 36.04 -42.80 -6.23
CA GLU A 868 34.81 -43.59 -6.38
C GLU A 868 33.89 -42.94 -7.41
N ILE A 869 33.82 -41.60 -7.41
CA ILE A 869 33.05 -40.82 -8.37
C ILE A 869 33.76 -40.74 -9.72
N PHE A 870 35.05 -40.42 -9.71
CA PHE A 870 35.87 -40.21 -10.91
C PHE A 870 37.24 -40.91 -10.84
N PRO A 871 37.31 -42.23 -11.12
CA PRO A 871 38.56 -43.00 -11.06
C PRO A 871 39.71 -42.41 -11.88
N LYS A 872 39.40 -41.77 -13.02
CA LYS A 872 40.39 -41.15 -13.92
C LYS A 872 41.17 -40.00 -13.26
N TYR A 873 40.59 -39.32 -12.26
CA TYR A 873 41.22 -38.18 -11.59
C TYR A 873 41.76 -38.54 -10.19
N GLN A 874 42.03 -39.83 -9.93
CA GLN A 874 42.58 -40.29 -8.66
C GLN A 874 43.91 -39.61 -8.30
N PHE A 875 44.72 -39.23 -9.29
CA PHE A 875 45.99 -38.52 -9.06
C PHE A 875 45.82 -37.14 -8.39
N LEU A 876 44.59 -36.58 -8.38
CA LEU A 876 44.26 -35.32 -7.70
C LEU A 876 43.72 -35.53 -6.28
N GLU A 877 43.67 -36.76 -5.74
CA GLU A 877 43.08 -37.05 -4.41
C GLU A 877 43.74 -36.30 -3.25
N ASP A 878 45.02 -35.93 -3.40
CA ASP A 878 45.74 -35.15 -2.39
C ASP A 878 45.30 -33.67 -2.39
N VAL A 879 44.87 -33.15 -3.55
CA VAL A 879 44.49 -31.74 -3.74
C VAL A 879 42.98 -31.53 -3.61
N VAL A 880 42.16 -32.37 -4.25
CA VAL A 880 40.70 -32.26 -4.27
C VAL A 880 40.09 -33.37 -3.42
N LYS A 881 39.45 -32.98 -2.32
CA LYS A 881 38.79 -33.89 -1.38
C LYS A 881 37.28 -33.75 -1.47
N VAL A 882 36.62 -34.85 -1.82
CA VAL A 882 35.15 -34.95 -1.77
C VAL A 882 34.80 -35.74 -0.52
N ILE A 883 34.10 -35.09 0.41
CA ILE A 883 33.78 -35.65 1.73
C ILE A 883 32.26 -35.82 1.81
N SER A 884 31.81 -37.06 1.97
CA SER A 884 30.44 -37.37 2.38
C SER A 884 30.33 -37.17 3.90
N ILE A 885 29.59 -36.14 4.32
CA ILE A 885 29.41 -35.82 5.74
C ILE A 885 28.65 -36.94 6.45
N PRO A 886 27.52 -37.47 5.93
CA PRO A 886 26.79 -38.55 6.59
C PRO A 886 27.65 -39.80 6.82
N GLU A 887 28.49 -40.19 5.86
CA GLU A 887 29.39 -41.34 6.00
C GLU A 887 30.52 -41.06 7.02
N SER A 888 31.05 -39.83 7.02
CA SER A 888 32.18 -39.44 7.89
C SER A 888 31.77 -39.16 9.34
N THR A 889 30.48 -38.93 9.59
CA THR A 889 29.97 -38.44 10.89
C THR A 889 28.81 -39.25 11.45
N TYR A 890 28.61 -40.49 10.98
CA TYR A 890 27.56 -41.40 11.44
C TYR A 890 26.14 -40.83 11.29
N GLY A 891 25.85 -40.23 10.13
CA GLY A 891 24.51 -39.73 9.78
C GLY A 891 24.22 -38.27 10.15
N LYS A 892 25.21 -37.51 10.66
CA LYS A 892 25.04 -36.05 10.82
C LYS A 892 25.07 -35.34 9.45
N VAL A 893 24.57 -34.12 9.42
CA VAL A 893 24.64 -33.19 8.29
C VAL A 893 25.32 -31.90 8.72
N LEU A 894 25.95 -31.19 7.79
CA LEU A 894 26.50 -29.87 8.08
C LEU A 894 25.40 -28.81 7.98
N LYS A 895 25.37 -27.94 8.99
CA LYS A 895 24.55 -26.73 9.03
C LYS A 895 25.48 -25.52 9.15
N ILE A 896 25.26 -24.51 8.32
CA ILE A 896 26.00 -23.24 8.33
C ILE A 896 25.03 -22.17 8.81
N GLN A 897 25.38 -21.50 9.90
CA GLN A 897 24.62 -20.42 10.52
C GLN A 897 25.43 -19.14 10.39
N MET A 898 24.88 -18.14 9.74
CA MET A 898 25.54 -16.86 9.48
C MET A 898 24.65 -15.71 9.98
N ASN A 899 25.27 -14.82 10.74
CA ASN A 899 24.60 -13.67 11.33
C ASN A 899 25.52 -12.46 11.22
N ALA A 900 25.09 -11.48 10.44
CA ALA A 900 25.78 -10.22 10.16
C ALA A 900 25.36 -9.09 11.12
N GLU A 901 24.51 -9.38 12.11
CA GLU A 901 24.03 -8.42 13.12
C GLU A 901 24.78 -8.54 14.46
N LEU A 902 25.55 -9.61 14.63
CA LEU A 902 26.53 -9.80 15.70
C LEU A 902 27.87 -9.19 15.28
#